data_AF-A0A9D5IT72-F1
#
_entry.id   AF-A0A9D5IT72-F1
#
_cell.length_a   1.000
_cell.length_b   1.000
_cell.length_c   1.000
_cell.angle_alpha   90.00
_cell.angle_beta   90.00
_cell.angle_gamma   90.00
#
_symmetry.space_group_name_H-M   'P 1'
#
loop_
_entity.id
_entity.type
_entity.pdbx_description
1 polymer ?
#
loop_
_entity_poly.entity_id
_entity_poly.type
_entity_poly.pdbx_seq_one_letter_code
_entity_poly.pdbx_strand_id
1 'polypeptide(L)'
;MKSLGAWLLAGALLLLGNSAHAGLQLRLKTDGLSPAQQQASQALIDEAMQALPPSFIERLDRRIDVGWTDDMPGNAYGQATLVAELDLNRKLLAGLTDGSAAKEKTNRPHGTVRQELLATVLHEITHIYDRARLWPKAERTLIQRCTRRFNSAGLIGIPDECRGQNGRRFTLSDDPRLLDLAGWPQYVGRRGEREQHNRQIARSPDLYEISSPKEFVAVNMEYFLLDPSYACRRPALYRYYKDHFGWAPPAPNSCAKTFAFLNAGNDFAKQPLGQVDPERVYAVDYLLAEANQNWVSRWGHSMLRLVICAPGRPRGPDCRLDLDQHLVLSYRAFVGDVQLSSWDGLVGKYPSRLFVLPLAQVIDEYTKTELRSLASVPLNLSRSEIEGVVEHAAEMHWSYDGNYFFLSNNCAVEGLKLLRSGSNNAQLTGLDSIMPNGLLEVLKGRGLADTSVLDDPKEALRLGYRFDSFRDRYQAMFDVLKKQLPIKQNTVEEWLSLSAEERREWFDRADLRTSAALLLLEQASFRRQLLLAQDEVKQRYLGARELENGGMDKANATLQEILANSGFLSRPAELLDSKGYGLPQPSEFSRLEAESSQRQKKLLLLSGDLDKEVRKLLEPKRAAEIAASEANVKQIGEHLRKLHKASGGLELP
;
A
#
# COMPACT_ATOMS: atom_id res chain seq x y z
N MET A 1 -11.49 74.12 -19.72
CA MET A 1 -11.38 73.07 -18.68
C MET A 1 -12.48 72.00 -18.73
N LYS A 2 -13.67 72.24 -19.31
CA LYS A 2 -14.75 71.22 -19.35
C LYS A 2 -14.59 70.10 -20.40
N SER A 3 -13.78 70.28 -21.46
CA SER A 3 -13.57 69.24 -22.49
C SER A 3 -12.53 68.19 -22.09
N LEU A 4 -11.49 68.56 -21.34
CA LEU A 4 -10.43 67.63 -20.90
C LEU A 4 -10.94 66.57 -19.91
N GLY A 5 -11.87 66.93 -19.03
CA GLY A 5 -12.46 65.99 -18.07
C GLY A 5 -13.32 64.91 -18.73
N ALA A 6 -14.03 65.24 -19.81
CA ALA A 6 -14.86 64.29 -20.54
C ALA A 6 -14.02 63.25 -21.32
N TRP A 7 -12.87 63.67 -21.87
CA TRP A 7 -11.95 62.77 -22.56
C TRP A 7 -11.17 61.85 -21.61
N LEU A 8 -10.83 62.32 -20.40
CA LEU A 8 -10.21 61.49 -19.36
C LEU A 8 -11.19 60.46 -18.77
N LEU A 9 -12.47 60.82 -18.62
CA LEU A 9 -13.52 59.88 -18.21
C LEU A 9 -13.85 58.84 -19.30
N ALA A 10 -13.88 59.24 -20.57
CA ALA A 10 -14.04 58.30 -21.68
C ALA A 10 -12.84 57.34 -21.82
N GLY A 11 -11.61 57.84 -21.61
CA GLY A 11 -10.40 57.01 -21.55
C GLY A 11 -10.39 56.04 -20.38
N ALA A 12 -10.84 56.47 -19.20
CA ALA A 12 -10.96 55.60 -18.02
C ALA A 12 -12.08 54.55 -18.17
N LEU A 13 -13.20 54.88 -18.81
CA LEU A 13 -14.28 53.94 -19.12
C LEU A 13 -13.90 52.92 -20.22
N LEU A 14 -13.07 53.32 -21.19
CA LEU A 14 -12.52 52.40 -22.21
C LEU A 14 -11.43 51.48 -21.64
N LEU A 15 -10.68 51.91 -20.62
CA LEU A 15 -9.72 51.06 -19.89
C LEU A 15 -10.37 50.08 -18.91
N LEU A 16 -11.62 50.34 -18.48
CA LEU A 16 -12.40 49.45 -17.63
C LEU A 16 -13.31 48.48 -18.43
N GLY A 17 -13.50 48.72 -19.73
CA GLY A 17 -14.46 47.99 -20.58
C GLY A 17 -13.91 46.78 -21.37
N ASN A 18 -12.60 46.52 -21.34
CA ASN A 18 -12.00 45.42 -22.11
C ASN A 18 -10.93 44.69 -21.28
N SER A 19 -11.35 44.05 -20.18
CA SER A 19 -10.71 42.78 -19.86
C SER A 19 -11.36 41.75 -20.77
N ALA A 20 -10.89 41.66 -22.02
CA ALA A 20 -11.19 40.49 -22.83
C ALA A 20 -10.54 39.32 -22.08
N HIS A 21 -11.34 38.59 -21.30
CA HIS A 21 -10.91 37.35 -20.69
C HIS A 21 -10.72 36.35 -21.82
N ALA A 22 -9.53 36.37 -22.41
CA ALA A 22 -9.11 35.39 -23.38
C ALA A 22 -8.85 34.09 -22.61
N GLY A 23 -9.81 33.18 -22.68
CA GLY A 23 -9.69 31.82 -22.20
C GLY A 23 -9.47 30.85 -23.37
N LEU A 24 -9.39 29.57 -23.05
CA LEU A 24 -9.26 28.50 -24.04
C LEU A 24 -10.36 28.61 -25.12
N GLN A 25 -9.94 28.57 -26.39
CA GLN A 25 -10.83 28.49 -27.54
C GLN A 25 -10.46 27.29 -28.39
N LEU A 26 -11.42 26.40 -28.64
CA LEU A 26 -11.29 25.30 -29.59
C LEU A 26 -11.99 25.69 -30.89
N ARG A 27 -11.24 25.80 -31.99
CA ARG A 27 -11.79 26.18 -33.30
C ARG A 27 -11.75 25.01 -34.26
N LEU A 28 -12.91 24.57 -34.75
CA LEU A 28 -12.97 23.56 -35.80
C LEU A 28 -12.36 24.08 -37.11
N LYS A 29 -11.43 23.32 -37.70
CA LYS A 29 -10.99 23.46 -39.09
C LYS A 29 -12.11 22.92 -39.99
N THR A 30 -12.83 23.80 -40.68
CA THR A 30 -14.02 23.44 -41.48
C THR A 30 -13.68 22.98 -42.90
N ASP A 31 -12.45 23.21 -43.36
CA ASP A 31 -12.05 22.93 -44.74
C ASP A 31 -12.16 21.43 -45.05
N GLY A 32 -12.90 21.11 -46.12
CA GLY A 32 -13.13 19.74 -46.54
C GLY A 32 -14.14 18.96 -45.67
N LEU A 33 -14.91 19.62 -44.80
CA LEU A 33 -16.02 19.03 -44.06
C LEU A 33 -17.38 19.42 -44.64
N SER A 34 -18.29 18.47 -44.78
CA SER A 34 -19.70 18.75 -45.10
C SER A 34 -20.41 19.44 -43.93
N PRO A 35 -21.57 20.12 -44.15
CA PRO A 35 -22.30 20.77 -43.05
C PRO A 35 -22.67 19.81 -41.90
N ALA A 36 -23.04 18.57 -42.21
CA ALA A 36 -23.34 17.56 -41.19
C ALA A 36 -22.09 17.17 -40.39
N GLN A 37 -20.94 17.00 -41.06
CA GLN A 37 -19.66 16.70 -40.40
C GLN A 37 -19.20 17.87 -39.50
N GLN A 38 -19.40 19.11 -39.95
CA GLN A 38 -19.11 20.30 -39.17
C GLN A 38 -19.96 20.35 -37.90
N GLN A 39 -21.27 20.12 -38.01
CA GLN A 39 -22.18 20.08 -36.86
C GLN A 39 -21.79 18.99 -35.86
N ALA A 40 -21.52 17.77 -36.32
CA ALA A 40 -21.15 16.66 -35.45
C ALA A 40 -19.80 16.89 -34.74
N SER A 41 -18.82 17.46 -35.46
CA SER A 41 -17.50 17.82 -34.90
C SER A 41 -17.62 18.96 -33.89
N GLN A 42 -18.43 19.98 -34.19
CA GLN A 42 -18.64 21.10 -33.26
C GLN A 42 -19.35 20.64 -31.98
N ALA A 43 -20.34 19.75 -32.08
CA ALA A 43 -21.00 19.19 -30.91
C ALA A 43 -20.03 18.41 -29.99
N LEU A 44 -19.06 17.69 -30.56
CA LEU A 44 -18.00 17.03 -29.80
C LEU A 44 -17.10 18.04 -29.08
N ILE A 45 -16.72 19.13 -29.76
CA ILE A 45 -15.90 20.21 -29.22
C ILE A 45 -16.64 20.95 -28.08
N ASP A 46 -17.92 21.25 -28.28
CA ASP A 46 -18.74 21.96 -27.30
C ASP A 46 -18.94 21.13 -26.02
N GLU A 47 -19.16 19.82 -26.16
CA GLU A 47 -19.23 18.90 -25.03
C GLU A 47 -17.91 18.82 -24.26
N ALA A 48 -16.78 18.76 -24.98
CA ALA A 48 -15.46 18.80 -24.34
C ALA A 48 -15.24 20.10 -23.56
N MET A 49 -15.59 21.25 -24.14
CA MET A 49 -15.51 22.55 -23.47
C MET A 49 -16.42 22.62 -22.23
N GLN A 50 -17.61 22.01 -22.29
CA GLN A 50 -18.54 21.97 -21.16
C GLN A 50 -18.03 21.10 -20.00
N ALA A 51 -17.29 20.04 -20.31
CA ALA A 51 -16.73 19.15 -19.30
C ALA A 51 -15.56 19.78 -18.53
N LEU A 52 -14.78 20.66 -19.16
CA LEU A 52 -13.55 21.22 -18.57
C LEU A 52 -13.81 22.10 -17.33
N PRO A 53 -12.88 22.11 -16.34
CA PRO A 53 -12.97 23.02 -15.21
C PRO A 53 -12.98 24.49 -15.66
N PRO A 54 -13.76 25.39 -15.03
CA PRO A 54 -13.76 26.81 -15.39
C PRO A 54 -12.36 27.44 -15.31
N SER A 55 -11.60 27.11 -14.27
CA SER A 55 -10.22 27.61 -14.11
C SER A 55 -9.22 27.01 -15.10
N PHE A 56 -9.53 25.85 -15.70
CA PHE A 56 -8.75 25.30 -16.80
C PHE A 56 -8.88 26.19 -18.03
N ILE A 57 -10.13 26.53 -18.40
CA ILE A 57 -10.46 27.40 -19.53
C ILE A 57 -9.87 28.79 -19.32
N GLU A 58 -10.02 29.37 -18.13
CA GLU A 58 -9.51 30.71 -17.82
C GLU A 58 -7.98 30.78 -17.86
N ARG A 59 -7.27 29.77 -17.33
CA ARG A 59 -5.80 29.81 -17.25
C ARG A 59 -5.14 29.45 -18.58
N LEU A 60 -5.76 28.58 -19.39
CA LEU A 60 -5.22 28.20 -20.70
C LEU A 60 -5.69 29.19 -21.78
N ASP A 61 -5.18 30.42 -21.71
CA ASP A 61 -5.41 31.45 -22.72
C ASP A 61 -4.71 31.09 -24.05
N ARG A 62 -5.37 30.23 -24.83
CA ARG A 62 -4.89 29.74 -26.14
C ARG A 62 -6.06 29.46 -27.06
N ARG A 63 -5.81 29.67 -28.35
CA ARG A 63 -6.63 29.09 -29.41
C ARG A 63 -5.99 27.81 -29.93
N ILE A 64 -6.77 26.74 -29.97
CA ILE A 64 -6.38 25.43 -30.49
C ILE A 64 -7.27 25.13 -31.70
N ASP A 65 -6.64 24.93 -32.86
CA ASP A 65 -7.37 24.55 -34.07
C ASP A 65 -7.55 23.02 -34.08
N VAL A 66 -8.80 22.57 -34.12
CA VAL A 66 -9.21 21.16 -34.09
C VAL A 66 -9.52 20.68 -35.50
N GLY A 67 -8.77 19.69 -36.00
CA GLY A 67 -8.86 19.18 -37.37
C GLY A 67 -9.16 17.70 -37.46
N TRP A 68 -9.31 17.22 -38.70
CA TRP A 68 -9.39 15.80 -39.03
C TRP A 68 -8.28 15.45 -40.02
N THR A 69 -7.56 14.37 -39.76
CA THR A 69 -6.44 13.92 -40.60
C THR A 69 -6.60 12.47 -41.04
N ASP A 70 -6.17 12.18 -42.26
CA ASP A 70 -6.03 10.82 -42.81
C ASP A 70 -4.66 10.20 -42.48
N ASP A 71 -3.69 11.03 -42.07
CA ASP A 71 -2.32 10.64 -41.71
C ASP A 71 -2.22 10.27 -40.23
N MET A 72 -2.95 9.21 -39.85
CA MET A 72 -2.93 8.68 -38.49
C MET A 72 -3.04 7.14 -38.50
N PRO A 73 -2.31 6.42 -37.63
CA PRO A 73 -2.47 4.98 -37.48
C PRO A 73 -3.92 4.59 -37.22
N GLY A 74 -4.35 3.44 -37.74
CA GLY A 74 -5.75 3.01 -37.66
C GLY A 74 -6.28 2.80 -36.23
N ASN A 75 -5.40 2.63 -35.25
CA ASN A 75 -5.73 2.47 -33.84
C ASN A 75 -5.68 3.77 -33.01
N ALA A 76 -5.18 4.87 -33.58
CA ALA A 76 -5.11 6.17 -32.90
C ALA A 76 -6.38 6.99 -33.20
N TYR A 77 -6.88 7.71 -32.19
CA TYR A 77 -8.11 8.50 -32.29
C TYR A 77 -7.83 9.99 -32.48
N GLY A 78 -6.70 10.47 -31.97
CA GLY A 78 -6.28 11.85 -32.10
C GLY A 78 -4.84 12.03 -31.66
N GLN A 79 -4.31 13.22 -31.92
CA GLN A 79 -3.02 13.70 -31.44
C GLN A 79 -3.04 15.22 -31.36
N ALA A 80 -2.32 15.81 -30.41
CA ALA A 80 -2.06 17.25 -30.40
C ALA A 80 -0.59 17.60 -30.70
N THR A 81 -0.42 18.73 -31.39
CA THR A 81 0.87 19.41 -31.42
C THR A 81 1.20 19.99 -30.06
N LEU A 82 2.42 20.48 -29.89
CA LEU A 82 2.88 20.99 -28.60
C LEU A 82 2.07 22.17 -28.07
N VAL A 83 1.38 22.93 -28.94
CA VAL A 83 0.94 24.28 -28.57
C VAL A 83 -0.47 24.65 -29.05
N ALA A 84 -0.89 24.27 -30.27
CA ALA A 84 -1.98 24.98 -30.96
C ALA A 84 -2.87 24.15 -31.89
N GLU A 85 -2.60 22.85 -32.09
CA GLU A 85 -3.40 22.03 -33.00
C GLU A 85 -3.72 20.68 -32.36
N LEU A 86 -4.92 20.19 -32.63
CA LEU A 86 -5.40 18.87 -32.25
C LEU A 86 -6.05 18.24 -33.49
N ASP A 87 -5.51 17.14 -33.98
CA ASP A 87 -6.07 16.42 -35.11
C ASP A 87 -6.72 15.12 -34.64
N LEU A 88 -7.93 14.86 -35.11
CA LEU A 88 -8.68 13.62 -34.89
C LEU A 88 -8.57 12.70 -36.12
N ASN A 89 -8.67 11.39 -35.90
CA ASN A 89 -8.59 10.42 -36.99
C ASN A 89 -9.83 10.48 -37.89
N ARG A 90 -9.67 10.89 -39.15
CA ARG A 90 -10.77 11.08 -40.11
C ARG A 90 -11.62 9.83 -40.34
N LYS A 91 -11.06 8.63 -40.11
CA LYS A 91 -11.80 7.36 -40.21
C LYS A 91 -12.99 7.27 -39.25
N LEU A 92 -12.95 8.02 -38.14
CA LEU A 92 -14.00 8.03 -37.11
C LEU A 92 -15.10 9.07 -37.38
N LEU A 93 -14.89 9.98 -38.34
CA LEU A 93 -15.80 11.10 -38.63
C LEU A 93 -17.15 10.62 -39.20
N ALA A 94 -17.15 9.58 -40.03
CA ALA A 94 -18.37 9.05 -40.62
C ALA A 94 -19.34 8.57 -39.52
N GLY A 95 -18.85 7.73 -38.60
CA GLY A 95 -19.66 7.22 -37.50
C GLY A 95 -20.07 8.28 -36.49
N LEU A 96 -19.25 9.33 -36.30
CA LEU A 96 -19.63 10.50 -35.51
C LEU A 96 -20.79 11.27 -36.16
N THR A 97 -20.79 11.38 -37.49
CA THR A 97 -21.77 12.18 -38.24
C THR A 97 -23.12 11.49 -38.35
N ASP A 98 -23.15 10.17 -38.60
CA ASP A 98 -24.40 9.40 -38.71
C ASP A 98 -24.94 8.91 -37.36
N GLY A 99 -24.19 9.12 -36.26
CA GLY A 99 -24.56 8.76 -34.90
C GLY A 99 -24.29 7.30 -34.51
N SER A 100 -23.76 6.46 -35.41
CA SER A 100 -23.39 5.09 -35.12
C SER A 100 -22.30 4.99 -34.05
N ALA A 101 -21.41 5.98 -33.95
CA ALA A 101 -20.33 6.04 -32.95
C ALA A 101 -20.84 6.01 -31.50
N ALA A 102 -22.07 6.46 -31.23
CA ALA A 102 -22.66 6.43 -29.89
C ALA A 102 -23.10 5.02 -29.46
N LYS A 103 -23.26 4.10 -30.42
CA LYS A 103 -23.70 2.71 -30.19
C LYS A 103 -22.59 1.70 -30.44
N GLU A 104 -21.64 2.02 -31.33
CA GLU A 104 -20.50 1.17 -31.65
C GLU A 104 -19.60 1.01 -30.43
N LYS A 105 -19.52 -0.24 -29.94
CA LYS A 105 -18.71 -0.60 -28.78
C LYS A 105 -17.25 -0.73 -29.15
N THR A 106 -16.38 -0.27 -28.26
CA THR A 106 -14.94 -0.43 -28.36
C THR A 106 -14.44 -1.42 -27.31
N ASN A 107 -13.25 -1.97 -27.53
CA ASN A 107 -12.50 -2.68 -26.49
C ASN A 107 -11.59 -1.71 -25.68
N ARG A 108 -11.87 -0.40 -25.79
CA ARG A 108 -11.13 0.68 -25.13
C ARG A 108 -11.90 1.15 -23.88
N PRO A 109 -11.26 1.94 -22.99
CA PRO A 109 -11.77 2.11 -21.64
C PRO A 109 -13.10 2.86 -21.49
N HIS A 110 -13.44 3.77 -22.41
CA HIS A 110 -14.68 4.57 -22.40
C HIS A 110 -15.84 3.90 -23.17
N GLY A 111 -15.57 2.75 -23.80
CA GLY A 111 -16.56 1.75 -24.20
C GLY A 111 -17.38 2.01 -25.47
N THR A 112 -17.48 3.24 -25.97
CA THR A 112 -18.07 3.54 -27.29
C THR A 112 -17.19 4.48 -28.09
N VAL A 113 -17.21 4.40 -29.42
CA VAL A 113 -16.39 5.26 -30.29
C VAL A 113 -16.61 6.75 -29.97
N ARG A 114 -17.86 7.15 -29.69
CA ARG A 114 -18.20 8.53 -29.33
C ARG A 114 -17.57 9.00 -28.01
N GLN A 115 -17.57 8.14 -27.00
CA GLN A 115 -16.97 8.46 -25.70
C GLN A 115 -15.44 8.45 -25.77
N GLU A 116 -14.85 7.53 -26.54
CA GLU A 116 -13.42 7.54 -26.83
C GLU A 116 -12.98 8.81 -27.57
N LEU A 117 -13.78 9.31 -28.53
CA LEU A 117 -13.51 10.58 -29.20
C LEU A 117 -13.55 11.76 -28.23
N LEU A 118 -14.53 11.80 -27.32
CA LEU A 118 -14.63 12.86 -26.31
C LEU A 118 -13.43 12.82 -25.35
N ALA A 119 -13.12 11.63 -24.83
CA ALA A 119 -11.96 11.40 -23.99
C ALA A 119 -10.65 11.81 -24.70
N THR A 120 -10.51 11.49 -25.99
CA THR A 120 -9.34 11.89 -26.78
C THR A 120 -9.19 13.42 -26.86
N VAL A 121 -10.28 14.16 -27.08
CA VAL A 121 -10.22 15.63 -27.09
C VAL A 121 -9.75 16.17 -25.73
N LEU A 122 -10.31 15.64 -24.63
CA LEU A 122 -9.94 16.03 -23.28
C LEU A 122 -8.48 15.66 -22.93
N HIS A 123 -8.03 14.47 -23.36
CA HIS A 123 -6.67 13.97 -23.20
C HIS A 123 -5.65 14.92 -23.82
N GLU A 124 -5.82 15.22 -25.10
CA GLU A 124 -4.88 16.04 -25.87
C GLU A 124 -4.85 17.49 -25.37
N ILE A 125 -6.00 18.06 -25.00
CA ILE A 125 -6.07 19.40 -24.40
C ILE A 125 -5.38 19.41 -23.03
N THR A 126 -5.48 18.32 -22.26
CA THR A 126 -4.80 18.19 -20.97
C THR A 126 -3.28 18.21 -21.14
N HIS A 127 -2.73 17.57 -22.17
CA HIS A 127 -1.30 17.69 -22.49
C HIS A 127 -0.88 19.14 -22.78
N ILE A 128 -1.69 19.90 -23.50
CA ILE A 128 -1.41 21.30 -23.80
C ILE A 128 -1.42 22.15 -22.52
N TYR A 129 -2.42 21.94 -21.64
CA TYR A 129 -2.50 22.61 -20.33
C TYR A 129 -1.29 22.30 -19.45
N ASP A 130 -0.93 21.03 -19.38
CA ASP A 130 0.17 20.56 -18.55
C ASP A 130 1.51 21.15 -19.02
N ARG A 131 1.70 21.34 -20.33
CA ARG A 131 2.89 22.00 -20.89
C ARG A 131 2.92 23.52 -20.69
N ALA A 132 1.79 24.15 -20.39
CA ALA A 132 1.66 25.60 -20.35
C ALA A 132 2.18 26.27 -19.05
N ARG A 133 2.64 25.49 -18.05
CA ARG A 133 3.23 25.99 -16.78
C ARG A 133 2.31 26.95 -16.01
N LEU A 134 1.04 26.56 -15.90
CA LEU A 134 -0.06 27.36 -15.35
C LEU A 134 -0.18 27.22 -13.82
N TRP A 135 0.95 27.36 -13.11
CA TRP A 135 1.00 27.21 -11.66
C TRP A 135 0.26 28.33 -10.93
N PRO A 136 -0.50 28.01 -9.86
CA PRO A 136 -0.98 29.00 -8.90
C PRO A 136 0.14 29.92 -8.39
N LYS A 137 -0.21 31.15 -7.99
CA LYS A 137 0.77 32.19 -7.62
C LYS A 137 1.73 31.76 -6.49
N ALA A 138 1.21 31.09 -5.46
CA ALA A 138 2.00 30.59 -4.34
C ALA A 138 3.04 29.54 -4.79
N GLU A 139 2.60 28.57 -5.59
CA GLU A 139 3.45 27.51 -6.14
C GLU A 139 4.51 28.09 -7.09
N ARG A 140 4.13 29.00 -7.99
CA ARG A 140 5.08 29.71 -8.86
C ARG A 140 6.18 30.41 -8.07
N THR A 141 5.82 31.05 -6.96
CA THR A 141 6.77 31.73 -6.07
C THR A 141 7.72 30.73 -5.42
N LEU A 142 7.20 29.59 -4.95
CA LEU A 142 7.99 28.49 -4.40
C LEU A 142 8.97 27.93 -5.44
N ILE A 143 8.49 27.59 -6.63
CA ILE A 143 9.31 27.04 -7.73
C ILE A 143 10.45 28.00 -8.09
N GLN A 144 10.18 29.30 -8.22
CA GLN A 144 11.21 30.30 -8.51
C GLN A 144 12.24 30.44 -7.37
N ARG A 145 11.78 30.42 -6.11
CA ARG A 145 12.66 30.44 -4.93
C ARG A 145 13.56 29.21 -4.89
N CYS A 146 12.99 28.02 -5.06
CA CYS A 146 13.71 26.75 -5.04
C CYS A 146 14.68 26.61 -6.21
N THR A 147 14.30 27.06 -7.40
CA THR A 147 15.18 27.07 -8.58
C THR A 147 16.39 27.97 -8.36
N ARG A 148 16.20 29.20 -7.84
CA ARG A 148 17.32 30.09 -7.50
C ARG A 148 18.26 29.47 -6.48
N ARG A 149 17.70 28.87 -5.41
CA ARG A 149 18.50 28.25 -4.35
C ARG A 149 19.25 27.02 -4.83
N PHE A 150 18.64 26.21 -5.69
CA PHE A 150 19.30 25.09 -6.33
C PHE A 150 20.47 25.56 -7.20
N ASN A 151 20.28 26.60 -8.02
CA ASN A 151 21.35 27.15 -8.85
C ASN A 151 22.51 27.73 -8.04
N SER A 152 22.26 28.26 -6.84
CA SER A 152 23.31 28.83 -5.99
C SER A 152 24.02 27.81 -5.09
N ALA A 153 23.28 26.84 -4.54
CA ALA A 153 23.76 25.96 -3.46
C ALA A 153 23.77 24.46 -3.81
N GLY A 154 23.35 24.11 -5.03
CA GLY A 154 23.22 22.74 -5.50
C GLY A 154 22.16 21.92 -4.74
N LEU A 155 22.06 20.63 -5.08
CA LEU A 155 21.10 19.70 -4.47
C LEU A 155 21.29 19.55 -2.95
N ILE A 156 22.52 19.73 -2.45
CA ILE A 156 22.84 19.58 -1.04
C ILE A 156 22.40 20.80 -0.20
N GLY A 157 22.25 21.98 -0.80
CA GLY A 157 21.91 23.21 -0.10
C GLY A 157 20.43 23.59 -0.09
N ILE A 158 19.56 22.82 -0.75
CA ILE A 158 18.12 23.13 -0.82
C ILE A 158 17.36 22.64 0.43
N PRO A 159 16.36 23.40 0.91
CA PRO A 159 15.45 22.97 1.98
C PRO A 159 14.57 21.79 1.55
N ASP A 160 13.99 21.09 2.53
CA ASP A 160 13.10 19.95 2.28
C ASP A 160 11.88 20.33 1.43
N GLU A 161 11.28 21.50 1.65
CA GLU A 161 10.17 22.05 0.84
C GLU A 161 10.51 22.27 -0.64
N CYS A 162 11.81 22.31 -0.99
CA CYS A 162 12.25 22.50 -2.37
C CYS A 162 12.49 21.19 -3.12
N ARG A 163 12.39 20.03 -2.45
CA ARG A 163 12.58 18.73 -3.10
C ARG A 163 11.50 18.50 -4.17
N GLY A 164 11.94 18.34 -5.41
CA GLY A 164 11.05 18.19 -6.57
C GLY A 164 10.41 19.49 -7.07
N GLN A 165 10.62 20.62 -6.40
CA GLN A 165 10.12 21.93 -6.85
C GLN A 165 11.09 22.63 -7.80
N ASN A 166 12.38 22.34 -7.69
CA ASN A 166 13.38 22.85 -8.63
C ASN A 166 13.23 22.16 -9.99
N GLY A 167 13.26 22.94 -11.07
CA GLY A 167 13.26 22.38 -12.43
C GLY A 167 11.90 21.89 -12.94
N ARG A 168 10.79 22.25 -12.26
CA ARG A 168 9.41 22.06 -12.75
C ARG A 168 9.27 22.63 -14.17
N ARG A 169 8.80 21.80 -15.10
CA ARG A 169 8.58 22.07 -16.53
C ARG A 169 7.11 21.99 -16.90
N PHE A 170 6.31 21.26 -16.11
CA PHE A 170 4.89 21.02 -16.34
C PHE A 170 4.05 21.63 -15.22
N THR A 171 2.76 21.84 -15.51
CA THR A 171 1.79 22.34 -14.54
C THR A 171 1.51 21.27 -13.49
N LEU A 172 1.29 20.02 -13.91
CA LEU A 172 0.84 18.91 -13.07
C LEU A 172 1.80 17.72 -13.12
N SER A 173 2.28 17.31 -14.30
CA SER A 173 2.97 16.02 -14.47
C SER A 173 4.31 15.88 -13.74
N ASP A 174 4.88 16.97 -13.24
CA ASP A 174 6.05 16.95 -12.37
C ASP A 174 5.79 17.55 -11.00
N ASP A 175 4.52 17.73 -10.63
CA ASP A 175 4.12 18.13 -9.30
C ASP A 175 4.51 17.08 -8.25
N PRO A 176 5.30 17.45 -7.21
CA PRO A 176 5.72 16.49 -6.19
C PRO A 176 4.58 15.75 -5.52
N ARG A 177 3.46 16.44 -5.24
CA ARG A 177 2.30 15.86 -4.59
C ARG A 177 1.54 14.93 -5.53
N LEU A 178 1.35 15.33 -6.78
CA LEU A 178 0.75 14.44 -7.79
C LEU A 178 1.60 13.18 -7.96
N LEU A 179 2.92 13.32 -8.14
CA LEU A 179 3.82 12.19 -8.35
C LEU A 179 3.79 11.20 -7.17
N ASP A 180 3.69 11.70 -5.93
CA ASP A 180 3.53 10.87 -4.73
C ASP A 180 2.23 10.05 -4.75
N LEU A 181 1.13 10.60 -5.26
CA LEU A 181 -0.15 9.89 -5.42
C LEU A 181 -0.15 8.96 -6.63
N ALA A 182 0.46 9.39 -7.72
CA ALA A 182 0.40 8.76 -9.03
C ALA A 182 1.29 7.52 -9.18
N GLY A 183 2.10 7.18 -8.16
CA GLY A 183 2.98 6.01 -8.19
C GLY A 183 4.42 6.28 -8.62
N TRP A 184 4.84 7.56 -8.60
CA TRP A 184 6.25 7.97 -8.71
C TRP A 184 6.70 8.70 -7.44
N PRO A 185 6.64 8.05 -6.26
CA PRO A 185 7.02 8.68 -5.01
C PRO A 185 8.50 9.04 -4.99
N GLN A 186 8.87 9.93 -4.08
CA GLN A 186 10.28 10.21 -3.82
C GLN A 186 11.00 8.96 -3.27
N TYR A 187 12.18 8.63 -3.81
CA TYR A 187 13.07 7.66 -3.19
C TYR A 187 13.47 8.10 -1.78
N VAL A 188 13.61 7.13 -0.87
CA VAL A 188 14.22 7.34 0.45
C VAL A 188 15.73 7.17 0.32
N GLY A 189 16.51 8.10 0.88
CA GLY A 189 17.98 8.04 0.81
C GLY A 189 18.58 8.64 -0.46
N ARG A 190 17.76 9.06 -1.43
CA ARG A 190 18.21 9.68 -2.70
C ARG A 190 17.77 11.13 -2.87
N ARG A 191 17.38 11.77 -1.75
CA ARG A 191 17.25 13.22 -1.62
C ARG A 191 16.50 13.91 -2.77
N GLY A 192 15.21 13.62 -2.91
CA GLY A 192 14.34 14.26 -3.90
C GLY A 192 14.29 13.56 -5.26
N GLU A 193 15.19 12.60 -5.54
CA GLU A 193 15.06 11.73 -6.71
C GLU A 193 13.75 10.94 -6.64
N ARG A 194 13.10 10.75 -7.79
CA ARG A 194 11.79 10.13 -7.95
C ARG A 194 11.92 8.74 -8.56
N GLU A 195 11.03 7.83 -8.16
CA GLU A 195 10.97 6.53 -8.82
C GLU A 195 10.80 6.69 -10.33
N GLN A 196 11.48 5.83 -11.11
CA GLN A 196 11.43 5.88 -12.57
C GLN A 196 10.36 4.94 -13.15
N HIS A 197 9.96 3.93 -12.38
CA HIS A 197 8.98 2.93 -12.80
C HIS A 197 7.79 2.98 -11.86
N ASN A 198 6.59 3.05 -12.43
CA ASN A 198 5.36 3.00 -11.66
C ASN A 198 5.01 1.55 -11.32
N ARG A 199 4.76 1.28 -10.03
CA ARG A 199 4.42 -0.04 -9.51
C ARG A 199 2.95 -0.18 -9.12
N GLN A 200 2.14 0.86 -9.32
CA GLN A 200 0.67 0.80 -9.16
C GLN A 200 0.03 0.23 -10.43
N ILE A 201 0.36 -1.01 -10.76
CA ILE A 201 -0.01 -1.65 -12.04
C ILE A 201 -1.42 -2.25 -11.99
N ALA A 202 -1.83 -2.73 -10.82
CA ALA A 202 -3.14 -3.34 -10.65
C ALA A 202 -4.23 -2.28 -10.52
N ARG A 203 -5.47 -2.63 -10.92
CA ARG A 203 -6.64 -1.74 -10.82
C ARG A 203 -6.42 -0.39 -11.52
N SER A 204 -5.68 -0.42 -12.63
CA SER A 204 -5.53 0.71 -13.54
C SER A 204 -6.75 0.80 -14.48
N PRO A 205 -7.34 1.99 -14.71
CA PRO A 205 -8.38 2.19 -15.71
C PRO A 205 -7.87 1.98 -17.15
N ASP A 206 -6.60 2.35 -17.40
CA ASP A 206 -5.89 2.17 -18.65
C ASP A 206 -4.39 2.09 -18.35
N LEU A 207 -3.75 0.96 -18.70
CA LEU A 207 -2.32 0.75 -18.46
C LEU A 207 -1.43 1.78 -19.18
N TYR A 208 -1.97 2.52 -20.14
CA TYR A 208 -1.26 3.64 -20.74
C TYR A 208 -0.93 4.74 -19.72
N GLU A 209 -1.72 4.91 -18.66
CA GLU A 209 -1.49 5.92 -17.61
C GLU A 209 -0.13 5.78 -16.92
N ILE A 210 0.39 4.55 -16.79
CA ILE A 210 1.63 4.28 -16.06
C ILE A 210 2.89 4.41 -16.93
N SER A 211 2.73 4.72 -18.23
CA SER A 211 3.85 4.85 -19.17
C SER A 211 4.70 6.08 -18.90
N SER A 212 4.08 7.19 -18.49
CA SER A 212 4.77 8.39 -18.02
C SER A 212 3.85 9.25 -17.15
N PRO A 213 4.39 10.15 -16.32
CA PRO A 213 3.57 11.10 -15.56
C PRO A 213 2.64 11.98 -16.40
N LYS A 214 3.00 12.24 -17.67
CA LYS A 214 2.16 13.04 -18.58
C LYS A 214 0.92 12.29 -19.03
N GLU A 215 1.12 11.02 -19.41
CA GLU A 215 0.02 10.13 -19.76
C GLU A 215 -0.86 9.87 -18.54
N PHE A 216 -0.24 9.74 -17.36
CA PHE A 216 -0.99 9.62 -16.11
C PHE A 216 -1.97 10.77 -15.92
N VAL A 217 -1.50 12.02 -16.04
CA VAL A 217 -2.33 13.21 -15.89
C VAL A 217 -3.45 13.24 -16.92
N ALA A 218 -3.13 12.97 -18.19
CA ALA A 218 -4.11 13.03 -19.28
C ALA A 218 -5.20 11.96 -19.13
N VAL A 219 -4.81 10.70 -18.91
CA VAL A 219 -5.75 9.60 -18.64
C VAL A 219 -6.60 9.91 -17.41
N ASN A 220 -5.98 10.28 -16.29
CA ASN A 220 -6.76 10.54 -15.07
C ASN A 220 -7.68 11.76 -15.18
N MET A 221 -7.34 12.75 -16.01
CA MET A 221 -8.22 13.88 -16.29
C MET A 221 -9.46 13.44 -17.08
N GLU A 222 -9.33 12.52 -18.04
CA GLU A 222 -10.50 11.94 -18.73
C GLU A 222 -11.48 11.34 -17.72
N TYR A 223 -10.98 10.48 -16.82
CA TYR A 223 -11.81 9.84 -15.82
C TYR A 223 -12.35 10.81 -14.78
N PHE A 224 -11.55 11.77 -14.33
CA PHE A 224 -12.01 12.81 -13.41
C PHE A 224 -13.20 13.59 -13.97
N LEU A 225 -13.21 13.86 -15.29
CA LEU A 225 -14.27 14.64 -15.94
C LEU A 225 -15.46 13.79 -16.40
N LEU A 226 -15.21 12.56 -16.86
CA LEU A 226 -16.21 11.74 -17.55
C LEU A 226 -16.78 10.59 -16.70
N ASP A 227 -16.07 10.11 -15.67
CA ASP A 227 -16.54 9.02 -14.81
C ASP A 227 -17.15 9.58 -13.51
N PRO A 228 -18.48 9.50 -13.32
CA PRO A 228 -19.13 9.94 -12.09
C PRO A 228 -18.63 9.22 -10.83
N SER A 229 -18.04 8.03 -10.97
CA SER A 229 -17.51 7.24 -9.86
C SER A 229 -16.05 7.55 -9.51
N TYR A 230 -15.36 8.44 -10.23
CA TYR A 230 -13.94 8.73 -10.02
C TYR A 230 -13.62 9.13 -8.57
N ALA A 231 -14.46 9.96 -7.95
CA ALA A 231 -14.31 10.38 -6.56
C ALA A 231 -14.31 9.22 -5.56
N CYS A 232 -15.04 8.14 -5.84
CA CYS A 232 -15.08 6.96 -4.99
C CYS A 232 -13.95 5.96 -5.33
N ARG A 233 -13.43 5.98 -6.56
CA ARG A 233 -12.39 5.05 -7.04
C ARG A 233 -10.97 5.53 -6.75
N ARG A 234 -10.71 6.84 -6.91
CA ARG A 234 -9.42 7.50 -6.68
C ARG A 234 -9.62 8.77 -5.85
N PRO A 235 -10.06 8.65 -4.59
CA PRO A 235 -10.40 9.79 -3.74
C PRO A 235 -9.26 10.79 -3.53
N ALA A 236 -8.01 10.31 -3.39
CA ALA A 236 -6.85 11.18 -3.20
C ALA A 236 -6.59 12.06 -4.43
N LEU A 237 -6.63 11.48 -5.64
CA LEU A 237 -6.46 12.21 -6.90
C LEU A 237 -7.64 13.13 -7.20
N TYR A 238 -8.87 12.71 -6.90
CA TYR A 238 -10.04 13.58 -7.00
C TYR A 238 -9.87 14.84 -6.14
N ARG A 239 -9.43 14.71 -4.89
CA ARG A 239 -9.14 15.86 -4.02
C ARG A 239 -8.02 16.74 -4.58
N TYR A 240 -6.95 16.14 -5.09
CA TYR A 240 -5.86 16.87 -5.74
C TYR A 240 -6.35 17.74 -6.91
N TYR A 241 -7.12 17.17 -7.85
CA TYR A 241 -7.64 17.92 -8.99
C TYR A 241 -8.65 18.99 -8.54
N LYS A 242 -9.54 18.64 -7.61
CA LYS A 242 -10.49 19.58 -7.02
C LYS A 242 -9.80 20.81 -6.44
N ASP A 243 -8.74 20.61 -5.68
CA ASP A 243 -7.99 21.70 -5.04
C ASP A 243 -7.23 22.54 -6.07
N HIS A 244 -6.59 21.90 -7.06
CA HIS A 244 -5.85 22.61 -8.13
C HIS A 244 -6.75 23.49 -9.00
N PHE A 245 -7.93 22.98 -9.36
CA PHE A 245 -8.89 23.69 -10.21
C PHE A 245 -9.87 24.56 -9.41
N GLY A 246 -9.95 24.39 -8.08
CA GLY A 246 -11.02 25.00 -7.27
C GLY A 246 -12.42 24.54 -7.69
N TRP A 247 -12.50 23.39 -8.38
CA TRP A 247 -13.70 22.87 -9.02
C TRP A 247 -13.55 21.37 -9.25
N ALA A 248 -14.65 20.63 -9.14
CA ALA A 248 -14.72 19.23 -9.55
C ALA A 248 -16.16 18.87 -9.92
N PRO A 249 -16.37 17.83 -10.76
CA PRO A 249 -17.69 17.23 -10.92
C PRO A 249 -18.23 16.78 -9.56
N PRO A 250 -19.56 16.83 -9.34
CA PRO A 250 -20.15 16.47 -8.06
C PRO A 250 -19.84 15.02 -7.73
N ALA A 251 -19.22 14.79 -6.56
CA ALA A 251 -18.99 13.45 -6.06
C ALA A 251 -20.33 12.75 -5.76
N PRO A 252 -20.47 11.44 -6.03
CA PRO A 252 -21.65 10.70 -5.63
C PRO A 252 -21.84 10.72 -4.12
N ASN A 253 -23.06 10.97 -3.64
CA ASN A 253 -23.40 10.85 -2.21
C ASN A 253 -23.29 9.42 -1.68
N SER A 254 -23.07 8.44 -2.56
CA SER A 254 -23.05 7.00 -2.29
C SER A 254 -21.66 6.38 -2.21
N CYS A 255 -20.57 7.17 -2.18
CA CYS A 255 -19.24 6.58 -1.98
C CYS A 255 -19.20 5.81 -0.64
N ALA A 256 -18.52 4.66 -0.64
CA ALA A 256 -18.29 3.90 0.58
C ALA A 256 -17.52 4.76 1.60
N LYS A 257 -17.96 4.74 2.86
CA LYS A 257 -17.22 5.39 3.96
C LYS A 257 -16.07 4.53 4.48
N THR A 258 -16.09 3.25 4.14
CA THR A 258 -15.11 2.26 4.55
C THR A 258 -14.27 1.83 3.37
N PHE A 259 -13.04 1.41 3.65
CA PHE A 259 -12.15 0.82 2.65
C PHE A 259 -12.07 -0.69 2.85
N ALA A 260 -12.32 -1.43 1.77
CA ALA A 260 -12.16 -2.88 1.76
C ALA A 260 -10.67 -3.25 1.81
N PHE A 261 -10.34 -4.35 2.48
CA PHE A 261 -9.01 -4.97 2.46
C PHE A 261 -9.13 -6.49 2.54
N LEU A 262 -8.13 -7.21 2.07
CA LEU A 262 -7.99 -8.63 2.35
C LEU A 262 -7.08 -8.82 3.56
N ASN A 263 -7.66 -9.44 4.58
CA ASN A 263 -6.96 -9.86 5.77
C ASN A 263 -6.01 -11.01 5.39
N ALA A 264 -4.71 -10.75 5.43
CA ALA A 264 -3.68 -11.75 5.18
C ALA A 264 -3.35 -12.60 6.41
N GLY A 265 -4.33 -12.71 7.32
CA GLY A 265 -4.17 -13.42 8.56
C GLY A 265 -4.11 -14.94 8.37
N ASN A 266 -3.54 -15.63 9.35
CA ASN A 266 -3.43 -17.10 9.35
C ASN A 266 -4.66 -17.81 9.97
N ASP A 267 -5.65 -17.05 10.44
CA ASP A 267 -6.92 -17.59 10.92
C ASP A 267 -7.87 -17.82 9.75
N PHE A 268 -7.74 -18.99 9.13
CA PHE A 268 -8.51 -19.32 7.95
C PHE A 268 -10.01 -19.52 8.22
N ALA A 269 -10.45 -19.58 9.49
CA ALA A 269 -11.85 -19.67 9.87
C ALA A 269 -12.57 -18.31 9.80
N LYS A 270 -11.84 -17.20 9.72
CA LYS A 270 -12.42 -15.86 9.56
C LYS A 270 -12.61 -15.49 8.10
N GLN A 271 -13.60 -14.63 7.86
CA GLN A 271 -13.83 -14.02 6.56
C GLN A 271 -12.61 -13.18 6.15
N PRO A 272 -11.99 -13.44 4.97
CA PRO A 272 -10.79 -12.73 4.54
C PRO A 272 -11.07 -11.27 4.19
N LEU A 273 -12.23 -10.98 3.59
CA LEU A 273 -12.61 -9.62 3.25
C LEU A 273 -12.98 -8.84 4.52
N GLY A 274 -12.16 -7.85 4.86
CA GLY A 274 -12.41 -6.88 5.93
C GLY A 274 -12.72 -5.49 5.39
N GLN A 275 -13.20 -4.62 6.27
CA GLN A 275 -13.40 -3.20 5.98
C GLN A 275 -12.85 -2.35 7.12
N VAL A 276 -12.17 -1.26 6.78
CA VAL A 276 -11.69 -0.27 7.74
C VAL A 276 -12.44 1.04 7.56
N ASP A 277 -12.98 1.56 8.65
CA ASP A 277 -13.59 2.89 8.71
C ASP A 277 -12.55 3.90 9.21
N PRO A 278 -12.12 4.87 8.37
CA PRO A 278 -11.17 5.90 8.79
C PRO A 278 -11.62 6.68 10.03
N GLU A 279 -12.94 6.87 10.23
CA GLU A 279 -13.47 7.61 11.38
C GLU A 279 -13.18 6.90 12.71
N ARG A 280 -13.13 5.55 12.70
CA ARG A 280 -12.83 4.69 13.86
C ARG A 280 -11.34 4.60 14.20
N VAL A 281 -10.44 4.98 13.30
CA VAL A 281 -9.00 4.91 13.54
C VAL A 281 -8.60 6.03 14.49
N TYR A 282 -8.27 5.74 15.75
CA TYR A 282 -7.85 6.74 16.73
C TYR A 282 -6.45 7.30 16.46
N ALA A 283 -5.50 6.43 16.13
CA ALA A 283 -4.09 6.79 15.95
C ALA A 283 -3.41 5.84 14.96
N VAL A 284 -2.29 6.31 14.39
CA VAL A 284 -1.32 5.47 13.69
C VAL A 284 -0.08 5.40 14.55
N ASP A 285 0.34 4.20 14.90
CA ASP A 285 1.59 3.98 15.63
C ASP A 285 2.66 3.44 14.68
N TYR A 286 3.89 3.86 14.88
CA TYR A 286 5.07 3.18 14.36
C TYR A 286 5.34 1.93 15.20
N LEU A 287 5.06 0.76 14.62
CA LEU A 287 5.22 -0.53 15.28
C LEU A 287 6.60 -1.10 14.93
N LEU A 288 7.45 -1.26 15.93
CA LEU A 288 8.84 -1.67 15.78
C LEU A 288 9.10 -2.98 16.51
N ALA A 289 9.56 -4.00 15.79
CA ALA A 289 10.16 -5.18 16.38
C ALA A 289 11.63 -4.92 16.70
N GLU A 290 12.00 -5.01 17.98
CA GLU A 290 13.36 -4.73 18.46
C GLU A 290 14.40 -5.64 17.81
N ALA A 291 15.65 -5.20 17.70
CA ALA A 291 16.71 -6.00 17.09
C ALA A 291 16.99 -7.30 17.89
N ASN A 292 17.36 -8.38 17.20
CA ASN A 292 17.87 -9.60 17.86
C ASN A 292 19.28 -9.97 17.36
N GLN A 293 19.81 -11.11 17.84
CA GLN A 293 21.16 -11.58 17.48
C GLN A 293 21.29 -12.17 16.07
N ASN A 294 20.18 -12.43 15.35
CA ASN A 294 20.22 -12.96 13.98
C ASN A 294 20.59 -11.84 13.00
N TRP A 295 21.50 -12.13 12.06
CA TRP A 295 22.12 -11.12 11.18
C TRP A 295 21.11 -10.26 10.40
N VAL A 296 20.01 -10.86 9.91
CA VAL A 296 18.94 -10.18 9.15
C VAL A 296 18.02 -9.31 10.03
N SER A 297 18.00 -9.56 11.34
CA SER A 297 17.10 -8.93 12.32
C SER A 297 17.81 -7.93 13.24
N ARG A 298 19.11 -7.65 13.01
CA ARG A 298 19.92 -6.69 13.80
C ARG A 298 19.46 -5.23 13.68
N TRP A 299 18.63 -4.92 12.69
CA TRP A 299 18.22 -3.56 12.36
C TRP A 299 16.76 -3.24 12.72
N GLY A 300 16.05 -4.21 13.29
CA GLY A 300 14.62 -4.12 13.58
C GLY A 300 13.74 -4.43 12.37
N HIS A 301 12.44 -4.54 12.58
CA HIS A 301 11.42 -4.56 11.52
C HIS A 301 10.35 -3.53 11.86
N SER A 302 10.06 -2.62 10.92
CA SER A 302 9.05 -1.57 11.12
C SER A 302 7.78 -1.86 10.34
N MET A 303 6.66 -1.57 10.98
CA MET A 303 5.30 -1.64 10.45
C MET A 303 4.53 -0.40 10.94
N LEU A 304 3.31 -0.22 10.46
CA LEU A 304 2.39 0.75 11.03
C LEU A 304 1.21 0.03 11.66
N ARG A 305 0.84 0.38 12.89
CA ARG A 305 -0.38 -0.12 13.54
C ARG A 305 -1.46 0.93 13.43
N LEU A 306 -2.61 0.52 12.91
CA LEU A 306 -3.86 1.28 13.03
C LEU A 306 -4.48 0.95 14.39
N VAL A 307 -4.57 1.95 15.27
CA VAL A 307 -5.30 1.86 16.54
C VAL A 307 -6.77 2.18 16.23
N ILE A 308 -7.63 1.16 16.31
CA ILE A 308 -9.01 1.20 15.81
C ILE A 308 -9.94 0.96 16.99
N CYS A 309 -10.86 1.90 17.21
CA CYS A 309 -11.86 1.78 18.26
C CYS A 309 -12.86 0.67 17.92
N ALA A 310 -13.29 -0.09 18.93
CA ALA A 310 -14.40 -1.03 18.79
C ALA A 310 -15.69 -0.33 18.29
N PRO A 311 -16.59 -1.04 17.59
CA PRO A 311 -17.87 -0.47 17.16
C PRO A 311 -18.63 0.14 18.34
N GLY A 312 -19.10 1.37 18.18
CA GLY A 312 -19.81 2.11 19.24
C GLY A 312 -18.92 2.76 20.31
N ARG A 313 -17.60 2.49 20.33
CA ARG A 313 -16.68 3.18 21.23
C ARG A 313 -16.36 4.59 20.70
N PRO A 314 -16.50 5.65 21.53
CA PRO A 314 -16.01 6.98 21.16
C PRO A 314 -14.51 6.98 20.92
N ARG A 315 -14.07 7.71 19.88
CA ARG A 315 -12.66 7.80 19.53
C ARG A 315 -11.85 8.48 20.64
N GLY A 316 -10.88 7.77 21.21
CA GLY A 316 -10.03 8.26 22.29
C GLY A 316 -8.96 7.26 22.73
N PRO A 317 -8.18 7.58 23.77
CA PRO A 317 -7.08 6.74 24.26
C PRO A 317 -7.49 5.29 24.57
N ASP A 318 -8.72 5.08 25.05
CA ASP A 318 -9.25 3.76 25.39
C ASP A 318 -9.33 2.81 24.19
N CYS A 319 -9.35 3.32 22.96
CA CYS A 319 -9.31 2.48 21.76
C CYS A 319 -8.06 1.60 21.72
N ARG A 320 -6.97 1.98 22.41
CA ARG A 320 -5.76 1.15 22.54
C ARG A 320 -6.00 -0.21 23.19
N LEU A 321 -7.08 -0.36 23.96
CA LEU A 321 -7.46 -1.59 24.64
C LEU A 321 -8.24 -2.55 23.72
N ASP A 322 -8.74 -2.08 22.59
CA ASP A 322 -9.50 -2.88 21.61
C ASP A 322 -8.53 -3.63 20.66
N LEU A 323 -7.60 -4.41 21.24
CA LEU A 323 -6.49 -5.05 20.50
C LEU A 323 -6.94 -5.97 19.35
N ASP A 324 -8.13 -6.55 19.46
CA ASP A 324 -8.75 -7.41 18.46
C ASP A 324 -9.25 -6.66 17.21
N GLN A 325 -9.43 -5.34 17.33
CA GLN A 325 -9.84 -4.45 16.23
C GLN A 325 -8.65 -3.91 15.45
N HIS A 326 -7.45 -3.95 16.02
CA HIS A 326 -6.27 -3.31 15.45
C HIS A 326 -5.72 -4.06 14.24
N LEU A 327 -5.29 -3.27 13.26
CA LEU A 327 -4.67 -3.75 12.04
C LEU A 327 -3.23 -3.29 11.98
N VAL A 328 -2.38 -4.11 11.37
CA VAL A 328 -0.97 -3.82 11.10
C VAL A 328 -0.77 -3.77 9.60
N LEU A 329 -0.29 -2.63 9.14
CA LEU A 329 0.17 -2.38 7.78
C LEU A 329 1.65 -2.77 7.71
N SER A 330 1.94 -3.85 6.99
CA SER A 330 3.28 -4.44 6.94
C SER A 330 3.72 -4.64 5.48
N TYR A 331 4.81 -3.96 5.10
CA TYR A 331 5.52 -4.28 3.87
C TYR A 331 6.45 -5.45 4.15
N ARG A 332 6.10 -6.62 3.63
CA ARG A 332 6.88 -7.85 3.74
C ARG A 332 7.37 -8.24 2.36
N ALA A 333 8.53 -8.89 2.29
CA ALA A 333 8.91 -9.64 1.10
C ALA A 333 7.89 -10.78 0.94
N PHE A 334 6.97 -10.66 -0.01
CA PHE A 334 6.06 -11.76 -0.31
C PHE A 334 6.79 -12.80 -1.14
N VAL A 335 6.79 -14.01 -0.62
CA VAL A 335 7.48 -15.17 -1.18
C VAL A 335 6.50 -15.84 -2.15
N GLY A 336 6.34 -15.27 -3.34
CA GLY A 336 5.77 -15.99 -4.49
C GLY A 336 6.71 -17.10 -5.00
N ASP A 337 7.98 -17.04 -4.58
CA ASP A 337 9.00 -18.06 -4.77
C ASP A 337 9.62 -18.38 -3.41
N VAL A 338 9.68 -19.68 -3.10
CA VAL A 338 9.81 -20.32 -1.77
C VAL A 338 11.11 -19.99 -1.00
N GLN A 339 12.00 -19.10 -1.45
CA GLN A 339 13.20 -18.70 -0.68
C GLN A 339 13.11 -17.25 -0.19
N LEU A 340 13.66 -16.98 0.98
CA LEU A 340 14.33 -15.69 1.27
C LEU A 340 15.82 -15.94 1.08
N SER A 341 16.29 -15.96 -0.15
CA SER A 341 17.71 -15.92 -0.46
C SER A 341 18.22 -14.53 -0.10
N SER A 342 19.25 -14.49 0.75
CA SER A 342 19.95 -13.23 1.09
C SER A 342 20.50 -12.57 -0.18
N TRP A 343 20.83 -13.35 -1.22
CA TRP A 343 21.29 -12.83 -2.51
C TRP A 343 20.16 -12.26 -3.36
N ASP A 344 19.00 -12.91 -3.40
CA ASP A 344 17.84 -12.44 -4.18
C ASP A 344 17.19 -11.18 -3.60
N GLY A 345 17.25 -11.00 -2.28
CA GLY A 345 16.85 -9.76 -1.63
C GLY A 345 17.90 -8.64 -1.71
N LEU A 346 19.15 -8.95 -2.09
CA LEU A 346 20.15 -7.94 -2.48
C LEU A 346 19.94 -7.45 -3.93
N VAL A 347 19.40 -8.30 -4.81
CA VAL A 347 19.11 -7.96 -6.23
C VAL A 347 17.64 -7.60 -6.52
N GLY A 348 16.74 -7.69 -5.54
CA GLY A 348 15.37 -7.16 -5.62
C GLY A 348 14.33 -8.03 -6.29
N LYS A 349 14.47 -9.35 -6.21
CA LYS A 349 13.57 -10.31 -6.87
C LYS A 349 12.27 -10.58 -6.10
N TYR A 350 12.10 -10.04 -4.90
CA TYR A 350 10.87 -10.23 -4.12
C TYR A 350 9.85 -9.14 -4.45
N PRO A 351 8.56 -9.46 -4.62
CA PRO A 351 7.55 -8.42 -4.69
C PRO A 351 7.40 -7.71 -3.33
N SER A 352 7.41 -6.37 -3.36
CA SER A 352 7.02 -5.52 -2.24
C SER A 352 5.53 -5.28 -2.31
N ARG A 353 4.79 -5.68 -1.28
CA ARG A 353 3.33 -5.52 -1.20
C ARG A 353 2.91 -5.13 0.20
N LEU A 354 1.79 -4.42 0.28
CA LEU A 354 1.22 -3.99 1.56
C LEU A 354 0.26 -5.04 2.10
N PHE A 355 0.66 -5.69 3.19
CA PHE A 355 -0.18 -6.63 3.92
C PHE A 355 -0.96 -5.92 5.02
N VAL A 356 -2.22 -6.31 5.17
CA VAL A 356 -3.08 -5.91 6.29
C VAL A 356 -3.28 -7.13 7.19
N LEU A 357 -2.74 -7.06 8.40
CA LEU A 357 -2.68 -8.19 9.35
C LEU A 357 -3.39 -7.84 10.66
N PRO A 358 -4.01 -8.80 11.37
CA PRO A 358 -4.49 -8.57 12.73
C PRO A 358 -3.32 -8.35 13.68
N LEU A 359 -3.44 -7.38 14.59
CA LEU A 359 -2.37 -7.09 15.56
C LEU A 359 -2.01 -8.32 16.41
N ALA A 360 -3.00 -9.11 16.82
CA ALA A 360 -2.78 -10.32 17.63
C ALA A 360 -1.83 -11.32 16.95
N GLN A 361 -1.93 -11.48 15.63
CA GLN A 361 -1.02 -12.34 14.88
C GLN A 361 0.41 -11.81 14.89
N VAL A 362 0.57 -10.50 14.68
CA VAL A 362 1.90 -9.85 14.69
C VAL A 362 2.53 -9.92 16.07
N ILE A 363 1.75 -9.74 17.14
CA ILE A 363 2.22 -9.93 18.51
C ILE A 363 2.71 -11.36 18.71
N ASP A 364 1.94 -12.37 18.31
CA ASP A 364 2.32 -13.76 18.48
C ASP A 364 3.57 -14.14 17.66
N GLU A 365 3.64 -13.68 16.41
CA GLU A 365 4.80 -13.86 15.52
C GLU A 365 6.09 -13.30 16.15
N TYR A 366 6.08 -12.04 16.60
CA TYR A 366 7.31 -11.46 17.16
C TYR A 366 7.60 -11.92 18.59
N THR A 367 6.61 -11.90 19.48
CA THR A 367 6.85 -12.10 20.92
C THR A 367 7.01 -13.56 21.32
N LYS A 368 6.28 -14.49 20.68
CA LYS A 368 6.31 -15.92 21.04
C LYS A 368 7.20 -16.75 20.13
N THR A 369 7.30 -16.37 18.86
CA THR A 369 7.94 -17.16 17.81
C THR A 369 9.34 -16.64 17.53
N GLU A 370 9.52 -15.34 17.24
CA GLU A 370 10.86 -14.74 17.08
C GLU A 370 11.52 -14.35 18.41
N LEU A 371 10.79 -14.40 19.52
CA LEU A 371 11.24 -14.02 20.87
C LEU A 371 11.76 -12.56 20.94
N ARG A 372 11.08 -11.65 20.25
CA ARG A 372 11.38 -10.22 20.19
C ARG A 372 10.24 -9.39 20.78
N SER A 373 10.60 -8.32 21.49
CA SER A 373 9.61 -7.36 21.96
C SER A 373 9.15 -6.47 20.81
N LEU A 374 7.92 -5.97 20.92
CA LEU A 374 7.36 -4.96 20.03
C LEU A 374 7.16 -3.65 20.80
N ALA A 375 7.57 -2.53 20.18
CA ALA A 375 7.25 -1.19 20.62
C ALA A 375 6.23 -0.57 19.65
N SER A 376 5.13 -0.02 20.16
CA SER A 376 4.07 0.64 19.41
C SER A 376 4.09 2.13 19.76
N VAL A 377 4.78 2.93 18.94
CA VAL A 377 5.06 4.34 19.22
C VAL A 377 4.06 5.24 18.48
N PRO A 378 3.26 6.07 19.17
CA PRO A 378 2.32 6.97 18.51
C PRO A 378 3.01 7.94 17.56
N LEU A 379 2.45 8.10 16.36
CA LEU A 379 2.82 9.17 15.45
C LEU A 379 1.94 10.40 15.71
N ASN A 380 2.57 11.58 15.74
CA ASN A 380 1.90 12.86 15.93
C ASN A 380 1.28 13.33 14.61
N LEU A 381 0.17 12.70 14.23
CA LEU A 381 -0.59 13.00 13.03
C LEU A 381 -1.93 13.66 13.40
N SER A 382 -2.32 14.66 12.62
CA SER A 382 -3.66 15.25 12.65
C SER A 382 -4.71 14.26 12.13
N ARG A 383 -5.98 14.56 12.38
CA ARG A 383 -7.11 13.73 11.94
C ARG A 383 -7.10 13.49 10.42
N SER A 384 -6.91 14.54 9.64
CA SER A 384 -6.86 14.45 8.17
C SER A 384 -5.66 13.63 7.69
N GLU A 385 -4.53 13.70 8.39
CA GLU A 385 -3.34 12.90 8.06
C GLU A 385 -3.55 11.41 8.36
N ILE A 386 -4.22 11.08 9.47
CA ILE A 386 -4.59 9.69 9.78
C ILE A 386 -5.54 9.15 8.71
N GLU A 387 -6.57 9.90 8.34
CA GLU A 387 -7.52 9.49 7.29
C GLU A 387 -6.83 9.31 5.94
N GLY A 388 -5.94 10.23 5.56
CA GLY A 388 -5.16 10.14 4.34
C GLY A 388 -4.20 8.94 4.32
N VAL A 389 -3.57 8.60 5.45
CA VAL A 389 -2.73 7.39 5.56
C VAL A 389 -3.57 6.12 5.40
N VAL A 390 -4.76 6.06 6.03
CA VAL A 390 -5.65 4.89 5.92
C VAL A 390 -6.18 4.73 4.50
N GLU A 391 -6.62 5.82 3.87
CA GLU A 391 -7.08 5.83 2.47
C GLU A 391 -5.96 5.40 1.51
N HIS A 392 -4.78 6.02 1.62
CA HIS A 392 -3.68 5.70 0.73
C HIS A 392 -3.15 4.28 0.97
N ALA A 393 -3.20 3.78 2.21
CA ALA A 393 -2.90 2.37 2.50
C ALA A 393 -3.87 1.43 1.78
N ALA A 394 -5.16 1.76 1.72
CA ALA A 394 -6.12 0.99 0.94
C ALA A 394 -5.81 1.06 -0.57
N GLU A 395 -5.51 2.24 -1.11
CA GLU A 395 -5.12 2.39 -2.52
C GLU A 395 -3.92 1.51 -2.86
N MET A 396 -2.86 1.57 -2.04
CA MET A 396 -1.65 0.76 -2.20
C MET A 396 -1.92 -0.73 -2.05
N HIS A 397 -2.80 -1.13 -1.13
CA HIS A 397 -3.17 -2.54 -0.97
C HIS A 397 -3.79 -3.11 -2.25
N TRP A 398 -4.60 -2.32 -2.97
CA TRP A 398 -5.28 -2.78 -4.20
C TRP A 398 -4.50 -2.56 -5.49
N SER A 399 -3.60 -1.59 -5.58
CA SER A 399 -2.94 -1.23 -6.85
C SER A 399 -1.46 -1.64 -6.94
N TYR A 400 -0.76 -1.76 -5.80
CA TYR A 400 0.70 -1.84 -5.79
C TYR A 400 1.24 -3.26 -5.92
N ASP A 401 2.12 -3.46 -6.91
CA ASP A 401 2.96 -4.66 -7.06
C ASP A 401 4.41 -4.23 -7.33
N GLY A 402 5.12 -3.86 -6.26
CA GLY A 402 6.50 -3.35 -6.31
C GLY A 402 7.57 -4.43 -6.19
N ASN A 403 8.85 -4.02 -6.14
CA ASN A 403 10.00 -4.89 -5.88
C ASN A 403 10.65 -4.52 -4.53
N TYR A 404 10.84 -5.51 -3.66
CA TYR A 404 11.40 -5.45 -2.30
C TYR A 404 12.89 -5.82 -2.30
N PHE A 405 13.69 -5.04 -1.55
CA PHE A 405 15.13 -5.22 -1.41
C PHE A 405 15.53 -5.07 0.07
N PHE A 406 16.45 -5.90 0.58
CA PHE A 406 16.89 -5.83 1.98
C PHE A 406 17.66 -4.54 2.33
N LEU A 407 18.37 -3.95 1.36
CA LEU A 407 19.21 -2.75 1.56
C LEU A 407 18.62 -1.45 1.01
N SER A 408 17.48 -1.49 0.31
CA SER A 408 16.86 -0.30 -0.28
C SER A 408 15.34 -0.26 -0.04
N ASN A 409 14.51 -0.80 -0.94
CA ASN A 409 13.05 -0.88 -0.75
C ASN A 409 12.68 -1.93 0.31
N ASN A 410 12.89 -1.58 1.56
CA ASN A 410 12.59 -2.39 2.74
C ASN A 410 11.38 -1.83 3.51
N CYS A 411 10.99 -2.51 4.59
CA CYS A 411 9.85 -2.13 5.42
C CYS A 411 9.86 -0.67 5.94
N ALA A 412 11.03 -0.09 6.26
CA ALA A 412 11.12 1.30 6.71
C ALA A 412 10.96 2.28 5.55
N VAL A 413 11.55 1.96 4.39
CA VAL A 413 11.45 2.78 3.18
C VAL A 413 10.03 2.83 2.66
N GLU A 414 9.37 1.68 2.51
CA GLU A 414 7.99 1.62 2.02
C GLU A 414 7.01 2.21 3.04
N GLY A 415 7.22 1.96 4.35
CA GLY A 415 6.44 2.60 5.41
C GLY A 415 6.56 4.13 5.38
N LEU A 416 7.75 4.67 5.14
CA LEU A 416 7.95 6.11 5.01
C LEU A 416 7.32 6.68 3.73
N LYS A 417 7.40 5.99 2.59
CA LYS A 417 6.68 6.39 1.37
C LYS A 417 5.18 6.46 1.62
N LEU A 418 4.61 5.45 2.26
CA LEU A 418 3.19 5.42 2.63
C LEU A 418 2.81 6.60 3.54
N LEU A 419 3.61 6.87 4.58
CA LEU A 419 3.38 8.01 5.47
C LEU A 419 3.46 9.34 4.72
N ARG A 420 4.43 9.54 3.83
CA ARG A 420 4.57 10.77 3.02
C ARG A 420 3.36 10.97 2.10
N SER A 421 3.08 9.98 1.27
CA SER A 421 2.02 10.07 0.26
C SER A 421 0.63 10.13 0.90
N GLY A 422 0.41 9.41 2.01
CA GLY A 422 -0.87 9.40 2.73
C GLY A 422 -1.13 10.66 3.56
N SER A 423 -0.15 11.12 4.33
CA SER A 423 -0.35 12.29 5.21
C SER A 423 -0.16 13.63 4.51
N ASN A 424 0.67 13.70 3.46
CA ASN A 424 1.15 14.95 2.88
C ASN A 424 1.80 15.90 3.92
N ASN A 425 2.39 15.34 4.99
CA ASN A 425 3.06 16.11 6.02
C ASN A 425 4.44 16.59 5.54
N ALA A 426 4.64 17.90 5.44
CA ALA A 426 5.89 18.50 4.97
C ALA A 426 7.13 18.13 5.82
N GLN A 427 6.95 17.79 7.11
CA GLN A 427 8.05 17.37 7.97
C GLN A 427 8.59 15.97 7.60
N LEU A 428 7.80 15.15 6.88
CA LEU A 428 8.21 13.83 6.40
C LEU A 428 8.98 13.88 5.07
N THR A 429 8.78 14.92 4.25
CA THR A 429 9.41 15.08 2.91
C THR A 429 10.93 14.96 2.95
N GLY A 430 11.54 15.39 4.06
CA GLY A 430 12.98 15.38 4.27
C GLY A 430 13.61 14.08 4.74
N LEU A 431 12.82 13.12 5.25
CA LEU A 431 13.38 11.96 5.96
C LEU A 431 14.04 10.95 5.01
N ASP A 432 15.30 10.61 5.23
CA ASP A 432 16.02 9.70 4.32
C ASP A 432 16.54 8.44 5.01
N SER A 433 16.03 8.12 6.21
CA SER A 433 16.42 6.92 6.93
C SER A 433 15.83 5.67 6.30
N ILE A 434 16.70 4.75 5.89
CA ILE A 434 16.36 3.43 5.35
C ILE A 434 16.31 2.34 6.44
N MET A 435 16.66 2.68 7.69
CA MET A 435 16.76 1.73 8.80
C MET A 435 15.56 1.88 9.74
N PRO A 436 14.87 0.79 10.14
CA PRO A 436 13.71 0.87 11.04
C PRO A 436 13.95 1.66 12.33
N ASN A 437 15.00 1.34 13.08
CA ASN A 437 15.33 2.07 14.31
C ASN A 437 15.76 3.51 14.02
N GLY A 438 16.58 3.72 12.98
CA GLY A 438 17.04 5.06 12.60
C GLY A 438 15.89 5.96 12.15
N LEU A 439 14.87 5.40 11.50
CA LEU A 439 13.69 6.16 11.10
C LEU A 439 12.89 6.61 12.32
N LEU A 440 12.73 5.74 13.33
CA LEU A 440 12.07 6.10 14.58
C LEU A 440 12.81 7.23 15.32
N GLU A 441 14.14 7.15 15.41
CA GLU A 441 14.95 8.21 16.04
C GLU A 441 14.81 9.56 15.31
N VAL A 442 14.76 9.54 13.98
CA VAL A 442 14.56 10.75 13.19
C VAL A 442 13.13 11.30 13.35
N LEU A 443 12.11 10.43 13.40
CA LEU A 443 10.73 10.83 13.67
C LEU A 443 10.61 11.47 15.07
N LYS A 444 11.20 10.85 16.09
CA LYS A 444 11.29 11.40 17.45
C LYS A 444 11.99 12.76 17.45
N GLY A 445 13.15 12.86 16.82
CA GLY A 445 13.94 14.10 16.75
C GLY A 445 13.22 15.26 16.05
N ARG A 446 12.23 14.97 15.18
CA ARG A 446 11.36 15.98 14.55
C ARG A 446 10.03 16.20 15.31
N GLY A 447 9.82 15.54 16.45
CA GLY A 447 8.56 15.63 17.19
C GLY A 447 7.38 14.94 16.49
N LEU A 448 7.65 14.04 15.54
CA LEU A 448 6.64 13.28 14.79
C LEU A 448 6.29 11.94 15.44
N ALA A 449 7.05 11.50 16.45
CA ALA A 449 6.78 10.29 17.20
C ALA A 449 6.97 10.52 18.71
N ASP A 450 6.03 10.04 19.51
CA ASP A 450 6.08 10.14 20.97
C ASP A 450 6.63 8.87 21.61
N THR A 451 7.93 8.85 21.87
CA THR A 451 8.61 7.72 22.53
C THR A 451 8.51 7.74 24.05
N SER A 452 7.99 8.83 24.65
CA SER A 452 7.88 8.93 26.12
C SER A 452 6.89 7.92 26.72
N VAL A 453 5.95 7.44 25.90
CA VAL A 453 5.01 6.36 26.28
C VAL A 453 5.71 5.05 26.63
N LEU A 454 7.00 4.90 26.34
CA LEU A 454 7.83 3.73 26.64
C LEU A 454 8.70 3.91 27.90
N ASP A 455 8.70 5.10 28.52
CA ASP A 455 9.60 5.42 29.65
C ASP A 455 9.27 4.60 30.90
N ASP A 456 8.00 4.29 31.14
CA ASP A 456 7.56 3.30 32.14
C ASP A 456 7.18 1.98 31.44
N PRO A 457 8.01 0.93 31.52
CA PRO A 457 7.73 -0.35 30.86
C PRO A 457 6.44 -1.04 31.33
N LYS A 458 6.05 -0.85 32.59
CA LYS A 458 4.82 -1.49 33.13
C LYS A 458 3.58 -0.81 32.58
N GLU A 459 3.59 0.51 32.55
CA GLU A 459 2.49 1.28 31.99
C GLU A 459 2.40 1.11 30.47
N ALA A 460 3.55 1.09 29.79
CA ALA A 460 3.65 0.80 28.36
C ALA A 460 3.05 -0.57 28.02
N LEU A 461 3.33 -1.61 28.82
CA LEU A 461 2.74 -2.93 28.66
C LEU A 461 1.22 -2.89 28.90
N ARG A 462 0.77 -2.22 29.97
CA ARG A 462 -0.65 -2.14 30.36
C ARG A 462 -1.50 -1.44 29.31
N LEU A 463 -0.98 -0.38 28.68
CA LEU A 463 -1.69 0.43 27.69
C LEU A 463 -1.44 -0.03 26.25
N GLY A 464 -0.69 -1.12 26.05
CA GLY A 464 -0.43 -1.68 24.72
C GLY A 464 0.52 -0.82 23.86
N TYR A 465 1.41 -0.04 24.49
CA TYR A 465 2.55 0.61 23.83
C TYR A 465 3.76 -0.33 23.72
N ARG A 466 3.80 -1.40 24.52
CA ARG A 466 4.85 -2.41 24.50
C ARG A 466 4.24 -3.80 24.58
N PHE A 467 4.78 -4.73 23.82
CA PHE A 467 4.48 -6.15 23.93
C PHE A 467 5.78 -6.89 24.18
N ASP A 468 5.92 -7.43 25.40
CA ASP A 468 7.15 -8.09 25.81
C ASP A 468 7.35 -9.42 25.10
N SER A 469 8.62 -9.69 24.76
CA SER A 469 9.06 -11.01 24.36
C SER A 469 8.72 -12.06 25.43
N PHE A 470 8.32 -13.24 25.00
CA PHE A 470 8.17 -14.39 25.89
C PHE A 470 9.51 -14.94 26.37
N ARG A 471 10.65 -14.46 25.83
CA ARG A 471 11.99 -14.86 26.23
C ARG A 471 12.21 -14.78 27.74
N ASP A 472 11.89 -13.63 28.36
CA ASP A 472 12.13 -13.45 29.80
C ASP A 472 11.20 -14.33 30.64
N ARG A 473 9.99 -14.59 30.15
CA ARG A 473 9.06 -15.54 30.78
C ARG A 473 9.59 -16.96 30.68
N TYR A 474 10.11 -17.36 29.52
CA TYR A 474 10.73 -18.66 29.33
C TYR A 474 12.02 -18.78 30.15
N GLN A 475 12.84 -17.74 30.23
CA GLN A 475 14.03 -17.70 31.10
C GLN A 475 13.64 -17.85 32.57
N ALA A 476 12.59 -17.17 33.04
CA ALA A 476 12.10 -17.34 34.40
C ALA A 476 11.61 -18.78 34.67
N MET A 477 10.94 -19.42 33.70
CA MET A 477 10.56 -20.83 33.81
C MET A 477 11.80 -21.74 33.82
N PHE A 478 12.80 -21.44 33.00
CA PHE A 478 14.07 -22.16 32.97
C PHE A 478 14.85 -22.03 34.29
N ASP A 479 14.85 -20.85 34.90
CA ASP A 479 15.49 -20.62 36.20
C ASP A 479 14.80 -21.42 37.32
N VAL A 480 13.49 -21.67 37.22
CA VAL A 480 12.78 -22.60 38.11
C VAL A 480 13.31 -24.02 37.91
N LEU A 481 13.48 -24.47 36.66
CA LEU A 481 14.07 -25.78 36.38
C LEU A 481 15.48 -25.89 36.96
N LYS A 482 16.33 -24.88 36.73
CA LYS A 482 17.73 -24.87 37.17
C LYS A 482 17.90 -24.92 38.69
N LYS A 483 16.95 -24.36 39.44
CA LYS A 483 16.96 -24.40 40.91
C LYS A 483 16.58 -25.77 41.46
N GLN A 484 15.72 -26.51 40.76
CA GLN A 484 15.12 -27.76 41.26
C GLN A 484 15.75 -29.01 40.63
N LEU A 485 16.36 -28.88 39.45
CA LEU A 485 16.91 -29.97 38.68
C LEU A 485 18.39 -29.71 38.37
N PRO A 486 19.26 -30.75 38.41
CA PRO A 486 20.67 -30.62 38.11
C PRO A 486 20.95 -30.53 36.59
N ILE A 487 20.34 -29.53 35.93
CA ILE A 487 20.52 -29.26 34.49
C ILE A 487 21.80 -28.46 34.24
N LYS A 488 22.48 -28.74 33.12
CA LYS A 488 23.80 -28.15 32.80
C LYS A 488 23.72 -26.81 32.09
N GLN A 489 22.59 -26.52 31.46
CA GLN A 489 22.37 -25.33 30.65
C GLN A 489 22.32 -24.07 31.52
N ASN A 490 22.69 -22.93 30.94
CA ASN A 490 22.72 -21.64 31.61
C ASN A 490 21.64 -20.69 31.13
N THR A 491 21.18 -20.86 29.90
CA THR A 491 20.20 -19.99 29.26
C THR A 491 19.04 -20.81 28.71
N VAL A 492 17.89 -20.16 28.54
CA VAL A 492 16.73 -20.79 27.92
C VAL A 492 17.02 -21.17 26.47
N GLU A 493 17.86 -20.44 25.75
CA GLU A 493 18.26 -20.77 24.38
C GLU A 493 19.05 -22.07 24.30
N GLU A 494 19.96 -22.30 25.25
CA GLU A 494 20.68 -23.57 25.38
C GLU A 494 19.72 -24.71 25.69
N TRP A 495 18.74 -24.50 26.58
CA TRP A 495 17.70 -25.49 26.88
C TRP A 495 16.85 -25.83 25.65
N LEU A 496 16.36 -24.82 24.94
CA LEU A 496 15.58 -24.97 23.71
C LEU A 496 16.41 -25.53 22.55
N SER A 497 17.73 -25.63 22.68
CA SER A 497 18.62 -26.23 21.67
C SER A 497 18.85 -27.73 21.86
N LEU A 498 18.51 -28.27 23.03
CA LEU A 498 18.53 -29.71 23.29
C LEU A 498 17.57 -30.45 22.36
N SER A 499 17.76 -31.76 22.22
CA SER A 499 16.75 -32.63 21.64
C SER A 499 15.57 -32.83 22.60
N ALA A 500 14.42 -33.22 22.06
CA ALA A 500 13.25 -33.59 22.83
C ALA A 500 13.54 -34.74 23.80
N GLU A 501 14.40 -35.69 23.42
CA GLU A 501 14.79 -36.81 24.27
C GLU A 501 15.60 -36.36 25.48
N GLU A 502 16.61 -35.51 25.28
CA GLU A 502 17.43 -34.95 26.36
C GLU A 502 16.59 -34.11 27.35
N ARG A 503 15.58 -33.39 26.86
CA ARG A 503 14.64 -32.66 27.74
C ARG A 503 13.72 -33.60 28.53
N ARG A 504 13.31 -34.73 27.95
CA ARG A 504 12.37 -35.69 28.55
C ARG A 504 12.93 -36.34 29.82
N GLU A 505 14.25 -36.52 29.93
CA GLU A 505 14.91 -37.14 31.09
C GLU A 505 14.54 -36.51 32.44
N TRP A 506 14.08 -35.27 32.42
CA TRP A 506 13.76 -34.49 33.60
C TRP A 506 12.30 -34.57 34.05
N PHE A 507 11.41 -35.17 33.24
CA PHE A 507 9.96 -35.08 33.46
C PHE A 507 9.52 -35.82 34.72
N ASP A 508 10.00 -37.06 34.92
CA ASP A 508 9.59 -37.89 36.07
C ASP A 508 10.07 -37.33 37.41
N ARG A 509 11.13 -36.51 37.40
CA ARG A 509 11.73 -35.89 38.59
C ARG A 509 11.13 -34.52 38.91
N ALA A 510 10.31 -33.97 38.02
CA ALA A 510 9.75 -32.64 38.18
C ALA A 510 8.55 -32.67 39.14
N ASP A 511 8.59 -31.78 40.14
CA ASP A 511 7.44 -31.49 41.00
C ASP A 511 6.37 -30.69 40.25
N LEU A 512 5.26 -30.33 40.92
CA LEU A 512 4.13 -29.65 40.27
C LEU A 512 4.55 -28.35 39.59
N ARG A 513 5.35 -27.53 40.28
CA ARG A 513 5.80 -26.22 39.77
C ARG A 513 6.79 -26.38 38.62
N THR A 514 7.71 -27.32 38.75
CA THR A 514 8.73 -27.63 37.73
C THR A 514 8.09 -28.24 36.49
N SER A 515 7.05 -29.06 36.66
CA SER A 515 6.29 -29.65 35.55
C SER A 515 5.51 -28.61 34.75
N ALA A 516 4.94 -27.60 35.42
CA ALA A 516 4.29 -26.48 34.75
C ALA A 516 5.30 -25.63 33.95
N ALA A 517 6.49 -25.40 34.51
CA ALA A 517 7.58 -24.72 33.81
C ALA A 517 8.09 -25.53 32.60
N LEU A 518 8.26 -26.85 32.75
CA LEU A 518 8.63 -27.76 31.66
C LEU A 518 7.59 -27.76 30.54
N LEU A 519 6.29 -27.77 30.86
CA LEU A 519 5.22 -27.72 29.86
C LEU A 519 5.32 -26.46 28.99
N LEU A 520 5.52 -25.29 29.60
CA LEU A 520 5.66 -24.02 28.87
C LEU A 520 6.91 -24.01 27.98
N LEU A 521 8.03 -24.51 28.50
CA LEU A 521 9.28 -24.60 27.76
C LEU A 521 9.21 -25.63 26.62
N GLU A 522 8.51 -26.75 26.82
CA GLU A 522 8.34 -27.75 25.77
C GLU A 522 7.42 -27.25 24.65
N GLN A 523 6.37 -26.49 24.98
CA GLN A 523 5.56 -25.80 23.97
C GLN A 523 6.40 -24.80 23.16
N ALA A 524 7.33 -24.09 23.80
CA ALA A 524 8.27 -23.19 23.10
C ALA A 524 9.24 -23.97 22.19
N SER A 525 9.80 -25.10 22.67
CA SER A 525 10.63 -26.00 21.87
C SER A 525 9.88 -26.53 20.66
N PHE A 526 8.63 -26.97 20.83
CA PHE A 526 7.80 -27.48 19.75
C PHE A 526 7.56 -26.41 18.67
N ARG A 527 7.19 -25.17 19.06
CA ARG A 527 7.04 -24.05 18.10
C ARG A 527 8.34 -23.78 17.33
N ARG A 528 9.49 -23.82 18.01
CA ARG A 528 10.79 -23.66 17.36
C ARG A 528 11.05 -24.76 16.33
N GLN A 529 10.70 -26.02 16.63
CA GLN A 529 10.85 -27.12 15.67
C GLN A 529 9.96 -26.95 14.45
N LEU A 530 8.73 -26.46 14.61
CA LEU A 530 7.84 -26.14 13.49
C LEU A 530 8.41 -25.05 12.57
N LEU A 531 9.04 -24.00 13.12
CA LEU A 531 9.72 -22.98 12.32
C LEU A 531 10.89 -23.55 11.53
N LEU A 532 11.72 -24.37 12.17
CA LEU A 532 12.86 -25.00 11.50
C LEU A 532 12.40 -25.96 10.41
N ALA A 533 11.30 -26.68 10.63
CA ALA A 533 10.67 -27.51 9.60
C ALA A 533 10.14 -26.67 8.42
N GLN A 534 9.53 -25.52 8.67
CA GLN A 534 9.10 -24.62 7.59
C GLN A 534 10.29 -24.13 6.74
N ASP A 535 11.40 -23.75 7.38
CA ASP A 535 12.62 -23.36 6.68
C ASP A 535 13.22 -24.52 5.88
N GLU A 536 13.27 -25.71 6.45
CA GLU A 536 13.78 -26.92 5.80
C GLU A 536 12.95 -27.33 4.57
N VAL A 537 11.62 -27.31 4.67
CA VAL A 537 10.70 -27.57 3.56
C VAL A 537 10.89 -26.52 2.47
N LYS A 538 11.06 -25.24 2.86
CA LYS A 538 11.40 -24.16 1.92
C LYS A 538 12.65 -24.51 1.14
N GLN A 539 13.77 -24.80 1.82
CA GLN A 539 15.06 -25.09 1.19
C GLN A 539 14.99 -26.31 0.26
N ARG A 540 14.34 -27.39 0.69
CA ARG A 540 14.21 -28.64 -0.10
C ARG A 540 13.37 -28.45 -1.36
N TYR A 541 12.25 -27.73 -1.26
CA TYR A 541 11.41 -27.44 -2.43
C TYR A 541 12.18 -26.67 -3.51
N LEU A 542 13.08 -25.77 -3.10
CA LEU A 542 13.86 -24.95 -4.02
C LEU A 542 15.02 -25.72 -4.65
N GLY A 543 15.77 -26.50 -3.86
CA GLY A 543 16.85 -27.33 -4.37
C GLY A 543 16.36 -28.39 -5.37
N ALA A 544 15.10 -28.82 -5.28
CA ALA A 544 14.51 -29.77 -6.21
C ALA A 544 13.99 -29.16 -7.51
N ARG A 545 13.74 -27.84 -7.58
CA ARG A 545 13.47 -27.16 -8.86
C ARG A 545 14.70 -27.11 -9.77
N GLU A 546 15.90 -27.18 -9.20
CA GLU A 546 17.16 -27.19 -9.96
C GLU A 546 17.56 -28.60 -10.43
N LEU A 547 16.92 -29.64 -9.91
CA LEU A 547 17.21 -31.04 -10.22
C LEU A 547 15.96 -31.67 -10.88
N GLU A 548 15.94 -31.72 -12.21
CA GLU A 548 14.82 -32.16 -13.06
C GLU A 548 14.25 -33.58 -12.77
N ASN A 549 14.77 -34.36 -11.82
CA ASN A 549 14.34 -35.73 -11.58
C ASN A 549 14.47 -36.17 -10.11
N GLY A 550 13.56 -35.72 -9.24
CA GLY A 550 13.55 -36.16 -7.84
C GLY A 550 12.16 -36.29 -7.23
N GLY A 551 11.54 -37.47 -7.33
CA GLY A 551 10.57 -38.09 -6.40
C GLY A 551 9.47 -37.28 -5.69
N MET A 552 9.18 -36.04 -6.08
CA MET A 552 8.41 -35.08 -5.27
C MET A 552 7.16 -34.53 -5.97
N ASP A 553 6.68 -35.18 -7.02
CA ASP A 553 5.64 -34.63 -7.91
C ASP A 553 4.34 -34.26 -7.18
N LYS A 554 3.88 -35.07 -6.21
CA LYS A 554 2.61 -34.84 -5.51
C LYS A 554 2.69 -33.73 -4.47
N ALA A 555 3.77 -33.67 -3.68
CA ALA A 555 3.97 -32.62 -2.69
C ALA A 555 4.31 -31.28 -3.38
N ASN A 556 5.06 -31.34 -4.50
CA ASN A 556 5.29 -30.20 -5.38
C ASN A 556 3.97 -29.67 -5.96
N ALA A 557 3.10 -30.54 -6.49
CA ALA A 557 1.80 -30.13 -7.02
C ALA A 557 0.90 -29.49 -5.95
N THR A 558 0.84 -30.08 -4.75
CA THR A 558 0.01 -29.55 -3.65
C THR A 558 0.55 -28.20 -3.16
N LEU A 559 1.88 -28.04 -3.03
CA LEU A 559 2.49 -26.77 -2.61
C LEU A 559 2.36 -25.70 -3.70
N GLN A 560 2.52 -26.05 -4.98
CA GLN A 560 2.25 -25.15 -6.11
C GLN A 560 0.79 -24.69 -6.10
N GLU A 561 -0.14 -25.60 -5.81
CA GLU A 561 -1.55 -25.25 -5.69
C GLU A 561 -1.80 -24.31 -4.51
N ILE A 562 -1.16 -24.50 -3.36
CA ILE A 562 -1.26 -23.58 -2.21
C ILE A 562 -0.66 -22.21 -2.54
N LEU A 563 0.50 -22.15 -3.19
CA LEU A 563 1.13 -20.89 -3.59
C LEU A 563 0.25 -20.13 -4.60
N ALA A 564 -0.32 -20.85 -5.59
CA ALA A 564 -1.27 -20.29 -6.54
C ALA A 564 -2.56 -19.79 -5.86
N ASN A 565 -3.04 -20.52 -4.85
CA ASN A 565 -4.28 -20.18 -4.12
C ASN A 565 -4.07 -19.25 -2.93
N SER A 566 -2.84 -18.92 -2.54
CA SER A 566 -2.52 -17.92 -1.50
C SER A 566 -2.04 -16.59 -2.08
N GLY A 567 -1.64 -16.58 -3.37
CA GLY A 567 -1.24 -15.36 -4.08
C GLY A 567 -2.25 -14.22 -4.00
N PHE A 568 -3.55 -14.50 -3.93
CA PHE A 568 -4.61 -13.47 -3.87
C PHE A 568 -4.57 -12.64 -2.57
N LEU A 569 -4.10 -13.20 -1.45
CA LEU A 569 -3.94 -12.45 -0.20
C LEU A 569 -2.84 -11.39 -0.31
N SER A 570 -1.92 -11.58 -1.26
CA SER A 570 -0.87 -10.64 -1.58
C SER A 570 -1.21 -9.75 -2.78
N ARG A 571 -2.06 -10.22 -3.70
CA ARG A 571 -2.56 -9.49 -4.88
C ARG A 571 -4.10 -9.46 -4.86
N PRO A 572 -4.70 -8.65 -3.98
CA PRO A 572 -6.14 -8.66 -3.78
C PRO A 572 -6.91 -8.28 -5.06
N ALA A 573 -6.31 -7.49 -5.95
CA ALA A 573 -6.87 -7.13 -7.25
C ALA A 573 -7.20 -8.32 -8.16
N GLU A 574 -6.50 -9.46 -8.02
CA GLU A 574 -6.77 -10.67 -8.82
C GLU A 574 -8.18 -11.24 -8.57
N LEU A 575 -8.85 -10.87 -7.47
CA LEU A 575 -10.22 -11.32 -7.16
C LEU A 575 -11.32 -10.63 -7.98
N LEU A 576 -11.03 -9.49 -8.60
CA LEU A 576 -12.03 -8.69 -9.35
C LEU A 576 -11.94 -8.85 -10.87
N ASP A 577 -11.03 -9.69 -11.36
CA ASP A 577 -10.51 -9.67 -12.74
C ASP A 577 -10.01 -8.27 -13.15
N SER A 578 -9.73 -8.07 -14.44
CA SER A 578 -9.43 -6.76 -15.04
C SER A 578 -10.65 -5.82 -15.13
N LYS A 579 -11.74 -6.08 -14.38
CA LYS A 579 -12.96 -5.24 -14.42
C LYS A 579 -12.91 -4.19 -13.33
N GLY A 580 -13.16 -2.94 -13.72
CA GLY A 580 -13.12 -1.78 -12.82
C GLY A 580 -11.69 -1.36 -12.46
N TYR A 581 -11.58 -0.23 -11.75
CA TYR A 581 -10.29 0.36 -11.38
C TYR A 581 -10.37 1.08 -10.02
N GLY A 582 -9.20 1.43 -9.49
CA GLY A 582 -9.05 2.09 -8.20
C GLY A 582 -9.56 1.22 -7.04
N LEU A 583 -10.00 1.88 -5.97
CA LEU A 583 -10.60 1.21 -4.81
C LEU A 583 -11.83 0.40 -5.21
N PRO A 584 -12.04 -0.80 -4.63
CA PRO A 584 -13.27 -1.56 -4.85
C PRO A 584 -14.51 -0.79 -4.41
N GLN A 585 -15.53 -0.80 -5.25
CA GLN A 585 -16.81 -0.15 -5.01
C GLN A 585 -17.81 -1.10 -4.34
N PRO A 586 -18.85 -0.61 -3.66
CA PRO A 586 -19.85 -1.47 -3.00
C PRO A 586 -20.48 -2.54 -3.90
N SER A 587 -20.68 -2.23 -5.19
CA SER A 587 -21.18 -3.20 -6.18
C SER A 587 -20.22 -4.36 -6.45
N GLU A 588 -18.93 -4.21 -6.12
CA GLU A 588 -17.87 -5.21 -6.29
C GLU A 588 -17.71 -6.08 -5.02
N PHE A 589 -18.28 -5.69 -3.88
CA PHE A 589 -18.05 -6.36 -2.59
C PHE A 589 -18.61 -7.79 -2.53
N SER A 590 -19.81 -8.02 -3.05
CA SER A 590 -20.41 -9.37 -3.05
C SER A 590 -19.55 -10.37 -3.84
N ARG A 591 -18.91 -9.89 -4.92
CA ARG A 591 -17.97 -10.69 -5.71
C ARG A 591 -16.69 -10.96 -4.92
N LEU A 592 -16.10 -9.92 -4.31
CA LEU A 592 -14.91 -10.08 -3.47
C LEU A 592 -15.15 -11.08 -2.35
N GLU A 593 -16.28 -11.00 -1.68
CA GLU A 593 -16.66 -11.90 -0.60
C GLU A 593 -16.79 -13.34 -1.08
N ALA A 594 -17.47 -13.57 -2.20
CA ALA A 594 -17.62 -14.90 -2.78
C ALA A 594 -16.27 -15.51 -3.19
N GLU A 595 -15.47 -14.77 -3.96
CA GLU A 595 -14.16 -15.22 -4.48
C GLU A 595 -13.16 -15.46 -3.35
N SER A 596 -13.05 -14.52 -2.41
CA SER A 596 -12.15 -14.67 -1.25
C SER A 596 -12.57 -15.84 -0.37
N SER A 597 -13.87 -16.02 -0.10
CA SER A 597 -14.38 -17.15 0.70
C SER A 597 -14.13 -18.50 0.02
N GLN A 598 -14.29 -18.57 -1.31
CA GLN A 598 -14.01 -19.78 -2.07
C GLN A 598 -12.52 -20.15 -1.99
N ARG A 599 -11.63 -19.19 -2.23
CA ARG A 599 -10.18 -19.42 -2.14
C ARG A 599 -9.73 -19.76 -0.72
N GLN A 600 -10.31 -19.14 0.29
CA GLN A 600 -10.04 -19.47 1.70
C GLN A 600 -10.44 -20.90 2.05
N LYS A 601 -11.63 -21.34 1.63
CA LYS A 601 -12.08 -22.75 1.80
C LYS A 601 -11.15 -23.73 1.10
N LYS A 602 -10.66 -23.37 -0.08
CA LYS A 602 -9.68 -24.18 -0.80
C LYS A 602 -8.34 -24.24 -0.06
N LEU A 603 -7.85 -23.11 0.45
CA LEU A 603 -6.64 -23.07 1.29
C LEU A 603 -6.77 -23.91 2.56
N LEU A 604 -7.92 -23.88 3.23
CA LEU A 604 -8.20 -24.74 4.39
C LEU A 604 -8.07 -26.23 4.07
N LEU A 605 -8.68 -26.66 2.96
CA LEU A 605 -8.61 -28.06 2.50
C LEU A 605 -7.16 -28.44 2.18
N LEU A 606 -6.50 -27.61 1.37
CA LEU A 606 -5.11 -27.83 0.97
C LEU A 606 -4.14 -27.82 2.15
N SER A 607 -4.37 -26.97 3.16
CA SER A 607 -3.52 -26.91 4.36
C SER A 607 -3.60 -28.20 5.18
N GLY A 608 -4.77 -28.84 5.25
CA GLY A 608 -4.92 -30.13 5.93
C GLY A 608 -4.19 -31.28 5.23
N ASP A 609 -4.18 -31.27 3.90
CA ASP A 609 -3.43 -32.23 3.09
C ASP A 609 -1.93 -31.94 3.10
N LEU A 610 -1.56 -30.65 3.09
CA LEU A 610 -0.18 -30.21 3.13
C LEU A 610 0.52 -30.63 4.43
N ASP A 611 -0.11 -30.54 5.61
CA ASP A 611 0.56 -30.96 6.86
C ASP A 611 1.03 -32.42 6.80
N LYS A 612 0.22 -33.30 6.19
CA LYS A 612 0.57 -34.72 6.01
C LYS A 612 1.67 -34.93 4.97
N GLU A 613 1.64 -34.19 3.87
CA GLU A 613 2.66 -34.30 2.80
C GLU A 613 3.97 -33.60 3.18
N VAL A 614 3.92 -32.45 3.86
CA VAL A 614 5.08 -31.72 4.39
C VAL A 614 5.83 -32.56 5.40
N ARG A 615 5.14 -33.28 6.30
CA ARG A 615 5.81 -34.20 7.23
C ARG A 615 6.65 -35.26 6.50
N LYS A 616 6.30 -35.65 5.27
CA LYS A 616 7.10 -36.56 4.43
C LYS A 616 8.29 -35.87 3.76
N LEU A 617 8.22 -34.54 3.58
CA LEU A 617 9.31 -33.72 3.03
C LEU A 617 10.37 -33.36 4.06
N LEU A 618 10.12 -33.58 5.35
CA LEU A 618 11.09 -33.32 6.41
C LEU A 618 12.21 -34.37 6.40
N GLU A 619 13.40 -33.97 6.85
CA GLU A 619 14.47 -34.90 7.19
C GLU A 619 13.94 -35.87 8.26
N PRO A 620 14.31 -37.15 8.22
CA PRO A 620 13.90 -38.11 9.26
C PRO A 620 14.22 -37.60 10.68
N LYS A 621 15.35 -36.91 10.84
CA LYS A 621 15.75 -36.29 12.11
C LYS A 621 14.77 -35.20 12.56
N ARG A 622 14.32 -34.33 11.65
CA ARG A 622 13.36 -33.25 11.95
C ARG A 622 11.99 -33.80 12.30
N ALA A 623 11.50 -34.74 11.51
CA ALA A 623 10.22 -35.40 11.76
C ALA A 623 10.21 -36.12 13.11
N ALA A 624 11.28 -36.83 13.44
CA ALA A 624 11.46 -37.49 14.74
C ALA A 624 11.47 -36.49 15.90
N GLU A 625 12.21 -35.38 15.76
CA GLU A 625 12.28 -34.34 16.80
C GLU A 625 10.93 -33.64 17.05
N ILE A 626 10.14 -33.39 15.98
CA ILE A 626 8.77 -32.86 16.09
C ILE A 626 7.87 -33.85 16.81
N ALA A 627 7.85 -35.12 16.38
CA ALA A 627 7.03 -36.15 17.00
C ALA A 627 7.41 -36.38 18.48
N ALA A 628 8.71 -36.35 18.80
CA ALA A 628 9.21 -36.45 20.15
C ALA A 628 8.81 -35.24 21.01
N SER A 629 8.81 -34.02 20.44
CA SER A 629 8.34 -32.80 21.11
C SER A 629 6.82 -32.83 21.35
N GLU A 630 6.01 -33.30 20.39
CA GLU A 630 4.56 -33.51 20.55
C GLU A 630 4.28 -34.50 21.68
N ALA A 631 4.99 -35.63 21.70
CA ALA A 631 4.90 -36.63 22.75
C ALA A 631 5.29 -36.05 24.11
N ASN A 632 6.35 -35.22 24.16
CA ASN A 632 6.77 -34.56 25.38
C ASN A 632 5.70 -33.64 25.94
N VAL A 633 5.10 -32.77 25.12
CA VAL A 633 4.02 -31.85 25.54
C VAL A 633 2.86 -32.64 26.14
N LYS A 634 2.48 -33.77 25.51
CA LYS A 634 1.43 -34.64 26.03
C LYS A 634 1.83 -35.28 27.36
N GLN A 635 3.02 -35.88 27.44
CA GLN A 635 3.51 -36.57 28.64
C GLN A 635 3.61 -35.63 29.83
N ILE A 636 4.23 -34.46 29.68
CA ILE A 636 4.36 -33.49 30.78
C ILE A 636 3.00 -32.91 31.18
N GLY A 637 2.07 -32.73 30.24
CA GLY A 637 0.68 -32.34 30.54
C GLY A 637 -0.10 -33.39 31.31
N GLU A 638 0.12 -34.68 31.05
CA GLU A 638 -0.44 -35.79 31.84
C GLU A 638 0.20 -35.89 33.22
N HIS A 639 1.52 -35.76 33.31
CA HIS A 639 2.26 -35.75 34.57
C HIS A 639 1.80 -34.59 35.48
N LEU A 640 1.68 -33.39 34.92
CA LEU A 640 1.18 -32.21 35.64
C LEU A 640 -0.23 -32.43 36.19
N ARG A 641 -1.14 -33.01 35.38
CA ARG A 641 -2.50 -33.34 35.83
C ARG A 641 -2.51 -34.38 36.95
N LYS A 642 -1.64 -35.40 36.88
CA LYS A 642 -1.48 -36.40 37.96
C LYS A 642 -1.00 -35.75 39.26
N LEU A 643 0.01 -34.88 39.19
CA LEU A 643 0.53 -34.15 40.35
C LEU A 643 -0.50 -33.16 40.93
N HIS A 644 -1.27 -32.48 40.08
CA HIS A 644 -2.36 -31.58 40.51
C HIS A 644 -3.46 -32.35 41.25
N LYS A 645 -3.85 -33.51 40.72
CA LYS A 645 -4.83 -34.40 41.36
C LYS A 645 -4.31 -34.94 42.69
N ALA A 646 -3.04 -35.34 42.76
CA ALA A 646 -2.41 -35.84 43.98
C ALA A 646 -2.23 -34.76 45.07
N SER A 647 -2.20 -33.47 44.69
CA SER A 647 -2.11 -32.34 45.62
C SER A 647 -3.47 -31.76 46.03
N GLY A 648 -4.57 -32.42 45.68
CA GLY A 648 -5.94 -31.99 46.05
C GLY A 648 -6.43 -30.77 45.24
N GLY A 649 -5.87 -30.55 44.06
CA GLY A 649 -6.26 -29.46 43.17
C GLY A 649 -7.69 -29.61 42.62
N LEU A 650 -8.33 -28.48 42.33
CA LEU A 650 -9.70 -28.42 41.81
C LEU A 650 -9.79 -29.12 40.43
N GLU A 651 -10.73 -30.06 40.28
CA GLU A 651 -11.07 -30.69 39.01
C GLU A 651 -12.30 -29.99 38.42
N LEU A 652 -12.14 -29.37 37.24
CA LEU A 652 -13.28 -28.88 36.46
C LEU A 652 -13.85 -30.07 35.65
N PRO A 653 -15.19 -30.19 35.53
CA PRO A 653 -15.85 -31.32 34.87
C PRO A 653 -15.55 -31.45 33.38
#